data_AF-A0A4U8V4T3-F1
#
_entry.id   AF-A0A4U8V4T3-F1
#
_cell.length_a   1.000
_cell.length_b   1.000
_cell.length_c   1.000
_cell.angle_alpha   90.00
_cell.angle_beta   90.00
_cell.angle_gamma   90.00
#
_symmetry.space_group_name_H-M   'P 1'
#
loop_
_entity.id
_entity.type
_entity.pdbx_description
1 polymer ?
#
loop_
_entity_poly.entity_id
_entity_poly.type
_entity_poly.pdbx_seq_one_letter_code
_entity_poly.pdbx_strand_id
1 'polypeptide(L)'
;GLTLDTQGQALTNLDSGTSGGIVSGGTLDLRAGSPDNTRGYIGSPGNQTLAIANTVSNDAGHITSDANLTLNAGIVDNGTGLLSAADTLQITSDDLRNSGEISATTTRLRIADTLDNTATGLIDGVQTDIRAGTTNNTGRIYGDTLNLAGGTVNNTGTGTIAARDTLQIGAQALNNTDGALIYSLGDIGIAGDIDASGNLTGRMQTLLNASSTIEARGNLSIQSDTILNRNDHLVTGSTTTTTTVSERLIQPNGSTEKYDPAILGWDPYYKDNGRYVLPSEQYPFSRYGASPRKSATYEICENGGDIFNCTTAYRYSDTDPIWATFGVAPPDYSGLTLPVEPVGGGGCMLANEGGTVRNMMGACGTYWNAYDAYNEAVAERKQLAAAALDQKLTAFNNDVQSRGFEVWNEYEITSRTVTEPTVTDSRPARLLAGGDMLLDGNGVKRNDSSEIVAGGTLTVRGGTVQNTGVEGIRSETENGRVRFRRIEHHGNWSDNYTEELSAWSDFTPAPITSTVTLANYRYEDHAANPTAARDVQSANGSAPVGGTHPFAPPVISITPGPDGSQILTGGFNLTLPGGSLFHINTNPGARYLVETDPRFTQFRNFISSDYFLQTLKRDPERELKRYGDGFYEQQLINDQILALTGRRYLDGYRDTEAEYKALMDAGVLFARQYQLTPGVALSAEQMALLTTDLVWLTARTITLADGSTTEVLVPQVYLRRTRTDDLRHSGALMAATDIDVHTTGDLVNSGTISGNGVTLRSDRDIVNEGGTLRGQSLYARANNDLKNISGRITGITDVNGNGGDVTLLAGRDLVLDTRTLQSANPNGTRTSIDRIATVEGGAIRMDAGRDLIAHGADVTADKDLIATATRNVDVGTVEAAVSTRVERGGNVNGRSGYIEETANAHRGSVFSAGGNLALVGNNNADNRGGTVRLHGSTVAAGGNALIQGSEVSIEAARDRTLVDVQNVSRDQYTRTMRDMETASGGKVTAGNNLTILGKRDANGEGGNISLRGAYVSAEHRQASLIADNNLTVDTLTLQDRSIDESFMRKSGFLSKTAIEQGS
;
A
#
# COMPACT_ATOMS: atom_id res chain seq x y z
N GLY A 1 26.75 -60.04 -37.83
CA GLY A 1 25.63 -59.12 -38.05
C GLY A 1 24.41 -59.91 -38.51
N LEU A 2 23.23 -59.32 -38.38
CA LEU A 2 21.93 -59.88 -38.76
C LEU A 2 21.25 -58.89 -39.72
N THR A 3 20.68 -59.39 -40.81
CA THR A 3 19.83 -58.60 -41.71
C THR A 3 18.47 -59.29 -41.79
N LEU A 4 17.40 -58.54 -41.54
CA LEU A 4 16.02 -59.03 -41.64
C LEU A 4 15.23 -58.08 -42.54
N ASP A 5 14.64 -58.60 -43.62
CA ASP A 5 13.86 -57.81 -44.59
C ASP A 5 12.52 -58.50 -44.83
N THR A 6 11.42 -57.87 -44.41
CA THR A 6 10.06 -58.39 -44.63
C THR A 6 9.43 -57.89 -45.93
N GLN A 7 10.18 -57.17 -46.77
CA GLN A 7 9.70 -56.58 -48.03
C GLN A 7 8.45 -55.72 -47.83
N GLY A 8 8.44 -54.94 -46.74
CA GLY A 8 7.34 -54.04 -46.38
C GLY A 8 6.14 -54.70 -45.68
N GLN A 9 6.23 -55.99 -45.32
CA GLN A 9 5.18 -56.68 -44.55
C GLN A 9 5.32 -56.44 -43.04
N ALA A 10 4.27 -56.74 -42.27
CA ALA A 10 4.29 -56.66 -40.81
C ALA A 10 5.35 -57.60 -40.20
N LEU A 11 5.91 -57.21 -39.06
CA LEU A 11 6.83 -58.03 -38.26
C LEU A 11 6.34 -58.06 -36.82
N THR A 12 6.06 -59.25 -36.29
CA THR A 12 5.58 -59.41 -34.91
C THR A 12 6.70 -59.98 -34.03
N ASN A 13 7.11 -59.24 -33.00
CA ASN A 13 8.07 -59.65 -31.97
C ASN A 13 7.46 -59.37 -30.60
N LEU A 14 6.60 -60.27 -30.14
CA LEU A 14 5.83 -60.11 -28.91
C LEU A 14 6.42 -60.97 -27.79
N ASP A 15 6.28 -60.50 -26.54
CA ASP A 15 6.47 -61.33 -25.34
C ASP A 15 7.85 -61.98 -25.19
N SER A 16 8.88 -61.44 -25.85
CA SER A 16 10.22 -62.03 -25.85
C SER A 16 11.08 -61.60 -24.64
N GLY A 17 10.51 -60.81 -23.73
CA GLY A 17 11.16 -60.33 -22.52
C GLY A 17 12.23 -59.27 -22.81
N THR A 18 13.18 -59.08 -21.89
CA THR A 18 14.19 -58.01 -21.96
C THR A 18 15.50 -58.41 -22.65
N SER A 19 15.61 -59.65 -23.13
CA SER A 19 16.84 -60.17 -23.77
C SER A 19 16.62 -61.23 -24.84
N GLY A 20 15.39 -61.73 -25.02
CA GLY A 20 15.03 -62.65 -26.10
C GLY A 20 14.35 -61.92 -27.27
N GLY A 21 14.20 -62.56 -28.43
CA GLY A 21 13.56 -61.95 -29.60
C GLY A 21 14.54 -61.76 -30.75
N ILE A 22 14.58 -60.55 -31.33
CA ILE A 22 15.45 -60.25 -32.48
C ILE A 22 16.79 -59.75 -31.96
N VAL A 23 17.79 -60.63 -31.92
CA VAL A 23 19.12 -60.31 -31.37
C VAL A 23 20.20 -60.57 -32.41
N SER A 24 21.08 -59.60 -32.64
CA SER A 24 22.29 -59.77 -33.45
C SER A 24 23.53 -59.95 -32.58
N GLY A 25 24.50 -60.77 -33.01
CA GLY A 25 25.83 -60.83 -32.40
C GLY A 25 26.83 -59.77 -32.90
N GLY A 26 26.38 -58.85 -33.76
CA GLY A 26 27.15 -57.73 -34.32
C GLY A 26 26.16 -56.67 -34.79
N THR A 27 26.35 -56.07 -35.96
CA THR A 27 25.37 -55.11 -36.54
C THR A 27 23.98 -55.72 -36.79
N LEU A 28 22.92 -54.92 -36.73
CA LEU A 28 21.54 -55.31 -37.10
C LEU A 28 20.98 -54.36 -38.16
N ASP A 29 20.52 -54.88 -39.30
CA ASP A 29 19.78 -54.13 -40.33
C ASP A 29 18.37 -54.74 -40.45
N LEU A 30 17.35 -54.00 -40.02
CA LEU A 30 15.95 -54.43 -40.03
C LEU A 30 15.15 -53.55 -40.99
N ARG A 31 14.62 -54.17 -42.05
CA ARG A 31 13.66 -53.57 -42.99
C ARG A 31 12.29 -54.22 -42.80
N ALA A 32 11.30 -53.45 -42.38
CA ALA A 32 9.95 -53.98 -42.18
C ALA A 32 8.83 -52.99 -42.51
N GLY A 33 7.61 -53.49 -42.67
CA GLY A 33 6.41 -52.67 -42.85
C GLY A 33 6.00 -52.00 -41.54
N SER A 34 5.56 -52.82 -40.58
CA SER A 34 5.12 -52.39 -39.26
C SER A 34 5.60 -53.39 -38.20
N PRO A 35 6.76 -53.16 -37.57
CA PRO A 35 7.21 -53.99 -36.46
C PRO A 35 6.40 -53.70 -35.19
N ASP A 36 5.83 -54.75 -34.61
CA ASP A 36 5.21 -54.75 -33.29
C ASP A 36 6.16 -55.44 -32.30
N ASN A 37 6.77 -54.64 -31.43
CA ASN A 37 7.71 -55.05 -30.41
C ASN A 37 7.08 -55.03 -29.00
N THR A 38 5.76 -55.20 -28.89
CA THR A 38 5.07 -55.13 -27.60
C THR A 38 5.59 -56.19 -26.63
N ARG A 39 6.15 -55.76 -25.49
CA ARG A 39 6.83 -56.63 -24.50
C ARG A 39 7.95 -57.51 -25.11
N GLY A 40 8.48 -57.09 -26.26
CA GLY A 40 9.55 -57.76 -26.98
C GLY A 40 10.90 -57.06 -26.84
N TYR A 41 11.94 -57.69 -27.37
CA TYR A 41 13.30 -57.14 -27.40
C TYR A 41 13.94 -57.26 -28.80
N ILE A 42 14.50 -56.15 -29.27
CA ILE A 42 15.28 -56.01 -30.50
C ILE A 42 16.64 -55.40 -30.14
N GLY A 43 17.72 -56.15 -30.27
CA GLY A 43 19.03 -55.73 -29.74
C GLY A 43 20.25 -56.07 -30.59
N SER A 44 21.30 -55.26 -30.45
CA SER A 44 22.58 -55.42 -31.15
C SER A 44 23.74 -54.83 -30.33
N PRO A 45 24.87 -55.57 -30.17
CA PRO A 45 26.09 -55.01 -29.56
C PRO A 45 26.87 -54.10 -30.53
N GLY A 46 26.39 -53.91 -31.77
CA GLY A 46 26.99 -53.04 -32.77
C GLY A 46 25.95 -52.08 -33.35
N ASN A 47 26.25 -51.48 -34.50
CA ASN A 47 25.32 -50.54 -35.13
C ASN A 47 24.01 -51.23 -35.54
N GLN A 48 22.90 -50.61 -35.18
CA GLN A 48 21.53 -51.05 -35.44
C GLN A 48 20.82 -50.04 -36.34
N THR A 49 20.31 -50.50 -37.48
CA THR A 49 19.53 -49.69 -38.43
C THR A 49 18.16 -50.32 -38.62
N LEU A 50 17.10 -49.57 -38.35
CA LEU A 50 15.71 -49.94 -38.57
C LEU A 50 15.14 -49.01 -39.65
N ALA A 51 14.80 -49.57 -40.81
CA ALA A 51 14.13 -48.86 -41.90
C ALA A 51 12.71 -49.40 -42.06
N ILE A 52 11.74 -48.66 -41.54
CA ILE A 52 10.37 -49.09 -41.33
C ILE A 52 9.44 -48.28 -42.23
N ALA A 53 8.58 -48.95 -42.99
CA ALA A 53 7.71 -48.27 -43.94
C ALA A 53 6.57 -47.48 -43.27
N ASN A 54 6.03 -48.01 -42.17
CA ASN A 54 4.86 -47.46 -41.48
C ASN A 54 5.18 -47.19 -40.00
N THR A 55 4.65 -48.00 -39.09
CA THR A 55 4.66 -47.75 -37.64
C THR A 55 5.55 -48.74 -36.90
N VAL A 56 6.39 -48.23 -36.00
CA VAL A 56 7.01 -49.04 -34.93
C VAL A 56 6.14 -48.96 -33.69
N SER A 57 5.64 -50.10 -33.21
CA SER A 57 5.01 -50.20 -31.89
C SER A 57 6.00 -50.79 -30.90
N ASN A 58 6.30 -50.08 -29.82
CA ASN A 58 7.24 -50.49 -28.77
C ASN A 58 6.62 -50.34 -27.38
N ASP A 59 5.40 -50.82 -27.16
CA ASP A 59 4.78 -50.76 -25.83
C ASP A 59 5.38 -51.80 -24.88
N ALA A 60 5.90 -51.35 -23.73
CA ALA A 60 6.65 -52.15 -22.76
C ALA A 60 7.78 -53.01 -23.39
N GLY A 61 8.22 -52.66 -24.59
CA GLY A 61 9.26 -53.34 -25.36
C GLY A 61 10.61 -52.63 -25.29
N HIS A 62 11.65 -53.29 -25.76
CA HIS A 62 13.03 -52.78 -25.75
C HIS A 62 13.63 -52.81 -27.15
N ILE A 63 14.13 -51.68 -27.63
CA ILE A 63 14.96 -51.58 -28.83
C ILE A 63 16.27 -50.90 -28.43
N THR A 64 17.35 -51.68 -28.34
CA THR A 64 18.61 -51.23 -27.70
C THR A 64 19.84 -51.54 -28.54
N SER A 65 20.78 -50.60 -28.65
CA SER A 65 22.09 -50.82 -29.27
C SER A 65 23.24 -50.49 -28.32
N ASP A 66 24.26 -51.35 -28.21
CA ASP A 66 25.49 -51.01 -27.46
C ASP A 66 26.44 -50.10 -28.27
N ALA A 67 26.03 -49.64 -29.46
CA ALA A 67 26.72 -48.66 -30.28
C ALA A 67 25.75 -47.57 -30.75
N ASN A 68 25.44 -47.50 -32.06
CA ASN A 68 24.50 -46.53 -32.64
C ASN A 68 23.18 -47.18 -33.05
N LEU A 69 22.06 -46.51 -32.76
CA LEU A 69 20.72 -46.86 -33.25
C LEU A 69 20.26 -45.79 -34.26
N THR A 70 19.97 -46.19 -35.49
CA THR A 70 19.28 -45.37 -36.49
C THR A 70 17.92 -45.97 -36.79
N LEU A 71 16.84 -45.23 -36.51
CA LEU A 71 15.46 -45.64 -36.77
C LEU A 71 14.81 -44.64 -37.73
N ASN A 72 14.41 -45.11 -38.91
CA ASN A 72 13.60 -44.38 -39.87
C ASN A 72 12.24 -45.05 -39.95
N ALA A 73 11.15 -44.32 -39.68
CA ALA A 73 9.78 -44.83 -39.71
C ALA A 73 8.80 -43.74 -40.12
N GLY A 74 7.57 -44.07 -40.54
CA GLY A 74 6.51 -43.06 -40.62
C GLY A 74 6.08 -42.62 -39.22
N ILE A 75 5.77 -43.58 -38.36
CA ILE A 75 5.37 -43.31 -36.96
C ILE A 75 6.22 -44.16 -36.02
N VAL A 76 6.67 -43.57 -34.92
CA VAL A 76 7.27 -44.29 -33.79
C VAL A 76 6.35 -44.14 -32.58
N ASP A 77 5.85 -45.26 -32.06
CA ASP A 77 5.05 -45.32 -30.83
C ASP A 77 5.86 -46.05 -29.75
N ASN A 78 6.52 -45.27 -28.90
CA ASN A 78 7.24 -45.77 -27.73
C ASN A 78 6.37 -45.62 -26.49
N GLY A 79 5.38 -46.53 -26.36
CA GLY A 79 4.40 -46.59 -25.26
C GLY A 79 5.05 -46.57 -23.87
N THR A 80 5.13 -47.69 -23.17
CA THR A 80 5.93 -47.80 -21.92
C THR A 80 7.32 -48.42 -22.14
N GLY A 81 7.78 -48.44 -23.39
CA GLY A 81 9.02 -49.10 -23.80
C GLY A 81 10.30 -48.27 -23.65
N LEU A 82 11.41 -48.90 -24.02
CA LEU A 82 12.76 -48.33 -24.07
C LEU A 82 13.28 -48.32 -25.51
N LEU A 83 13.67 -47.14 -25.99
CA LEU A 83 14.54 -46.97 -27.16
C LEU A 83 15.88 -46.42 -26.67
N SER A 84 16.97 -47.18 -26.80
CA SER A 84 18.28 -46.70 -26.33
C SER A 84 19.47 -47.05 -27.21
N ALA A 85 20.51 -46.24 -27.10
CA ALA A 85 21.82 -46.50 -27.70
C ALA A 85 22.95 -46.07 -26.75
N ALA A 86 24.10 -46.74 -26.79
CA ALA A 86 25.25 -46.31 -25.99
C ALA A 86 25.83 -44.97 -26.49
N ASP A 87 26.01 -44.83 -27.80
CA ASP A 87 26.61 -43.64 -28.42
C ASP A 87 25.53 -42.69 -28.98
N THR A 88 25.05 -42.95 -30.20
CA THR A 88 24.05 -42.11 -30.87
C THR A 88 22.75 -42.88 -31.12
N LEU A 89 21.64 -42.31 -30.67
CA LEU A 89 20.30 -42.68 -31.09
C LEU A 89 19.79 -41.60 -32.06
N GLN A 90 19.49 -41.97 -33.30
CA GLN A 90 18.86 -41.09 -34.29
C GLN A 90 17.51 -41.66 -34.70
N ILE A 91 16.44 -40.90 -34.48
CA ILE A 91 15.09 -41.19 -34.99
C ILE A 91 14.75 -40.17 -36.06
N THR A 92 14.31 -40.65 -37.22
CA THR A 92 13.69 -39.84 -38.27
C THR A 92 12.28 -40.38 -38.52
N SER A 93 11.26 -39.58 -38.26
CA SER A 93 9.87 -39.98 -38.51
C SER A 93 8.94 -38.83 -38.82
N ASP A 94 7.73 -39.12 -39.29
CA ASP A 94 6.69 -38.10 -39.45
C ASP A 94 6.13 -37.71 -38.07
N ASP A 95 5.73 -38.72 -37.28
CA ASP A 95 5.28 -38.56 -35.89
C ASP A 95 6.09 -39.43 -34.92
N LEU A 96 6.22 -38.95 -33.67
CA LEU A 96 6.80 -39.70 -32.56
C LEU A 96 5.93 -39.52 -31.31
N ARG A 97 5.39 -40.62 -30.78
CA ARG A 97 4.70 -40.68 -29.50
C ARG A 97 5.61 -41.37 -28.49
N ASN A 98 5.85 -40.70 -27.36
CA ASN A 98 6.67 -41.22 -26.29
C ASN A 98 5.95 -41.10 -24.95
N SER A 99 5.72 -42.24 -24.31
CA SER A 99 5.33 -42.33 -22.90
C SER A 99 6.35 -43.15 -22.07
N GLY A 100 7.39 -43.65 -22.73
CA GLY A 100 8.45 -44.49 -22.20
C GLY A 100 9.79 -43.74 -22.15
N GLU A 101 10.91 -44.45 -22.32
CA GLU A 101 12.25 -43.86 -22.29
C GLU A 101 12.90 -43.88 -23.68
N ILE A 102 13.44 -42.72 -24.08
CA ILE A 102 14.33 -42.56 -25.23
C ILE A 102 15.64 -41.94 -24.72
N SER A 103 16.74 -42.70 -24.75
CA SER A 103 18.01 -42.23 -24.16
C SER A 103 19.27 -42.75 -24.86
N ALA A 104 20.28 -41.88 -24.96
CA ALA A 104 21.63 -42.20 -25.46
C ALA A 104 22.65 -41.15 -25.00
N THR A 105 23.95 -41.34 -25.29
CA THR A 105 24.92 -40.23 -25.11
C THR A 105 24.54 -39.03 -25.98
N THR A 106 24.21 -39.27 -27.25
CA THR A 106 23.61 -38.30 -28.16
C THR A 106 22.24 -38.78 -28.64
N THR A 107 21.18 -38.09 -28.23
CA THR A 107 19.81 -38.34 -28.66
C THR A 107 19.43 -37.33 -29.73
N ARG A 108 19.18 -37.77 -30.97
CA ARG A 108 18.82 -36.92 -32.10
C ARG A 108 17.47 -37.31 -32.69
N LEU A 109 16.49 -36.43 -32.57
CA LEU A 109 15.14 -36.63 -33.09
C LEU A 109 14.88 -35.66 -34.24
N ARG A 110 14.56 -36.17 -35.43
CA ARG A 110 14.11 -35.39 -36.59
C ARG A 110 12.70 -35.81 -36.95
N ILE A 111 11.73 -35.05 -36.46
CA ILE A 111 10.30 -35.36 -36.56
C ILE A 111 9.67 -34.36 -37.53
N ALA A 112 9.02 -34.82 -38.59
CA ALA A 112 8.48 -33.91 -39.60
C ALA A 112 7.29 -33.10 -39.04
N ASP A 113 6.37 -33.79 -38.38
CA ASP A 113 5.11 -33.25 -37.88
C ASP A 113 5.14 -33.12 -36.36
N THR A 114 4.73 -34.16 -35.60
CA THR A 114 4.48 -34.03 -34.17
C THR A 114 5.34 -34.95 -33.31
N LEU A 115 6.00 -34.37 -32.30
CA LEU A 115 6.57 -35.06 -31.16
C LEU A 115 5.63 -34.91 -29.96
N ASP A 116 4.96 -36.00 -29.56
CA ASP A 116 4.14 -36.06 -28.35
C ASP A 116 4.91 -36.80 -27.24
N ASN A 117 5.47 -36.07 -26.29
CA ASN A 117 6.11 -36.62 -25.09
C ASN A 117 5.16 -36.48 -23.89
N THR A 118 4.51 -37.57 -23.50
CA THR A 118 3.38 -37.53 -22.55
C THR A 118 3.58 -38.40 -21.32
N ALA A 119 2.82 -38.12 -20.25
CA ALA A 119 2.79 -38.91 -19.03
C ALA A 119 4.19 -39.11 -18.41
N THR A 120 4.66 -40.37 -18.31
CA THR A 120 5.98 -40.73 -17.77
C THR A 120 7.13 -40.57 -18.77
N GLY A 121 6.83 -40.13 -20.00
CA GLY A 121 7.80 -40.00 -21.09
C GLY A 121 9.09 -39.30 -20.67
N LEU A 122 10.22 -39.90 -21.01
CA LEU A 122 11.56 -39.36 -20.82
C LEU A 122 12.30 -39.36 -22.15
N ILE A 123 12.82 -38.20 -22.53
CA ILE A 123 13.81 -38.06 -23.60
C ILE A 123 15.06 -37.47 -22.94
N ASP A 124 16.20 -38.16 -23.00
CA ASP A 124 17.42 -37.75 -22.28
C ASP A 124 18.69 -38.08 -23.06
N GLY A 125 19.77 -37.39 -22.72
CA GLY A 125 21.13 -37.64 -23.19
C GLY A 125 22.13 -36.66 -22.59
N VAL A 126 23.41 -36.80 -22.97
CA VAL A 126 24.38 -35.73 -22.71
C VAL A 126 24.10 -34.59 -23.70
N GLN A 127 24.00 -34.93 -24.99
CA GLN A 127 23.49 -34.04 -26.02
C GLN A 127 22.10 -34.52 -26.45
N THR A 128 21.11 -33.65 -26.32
CA THR A 128 19.75 -33.91 -26.84
C THR A 128 19.43 -32.88 -27.91
N ASP A 129 19.30 -33.33 -29.16
CA ASP A 129 18.94 -32.50 -30.31
C ASP A 129 17.57 -32.93 -30.85
N ILE A 130 16.58 -32.07 -30.72
CA ILE A 130 15.23 -32.31 -31.22
C ILE A 130 14.91 -31.27 -32.28
N ARG A 131 14.50 -31.72 -33.48
CA ARG A 131 13.86 -30.86 -34.49
C ARG A 131 12.52 -31.46 -34.84
N ALA A 132 11.43 -30.78 -34.49
CA ALA A 132 10.05 -31.23 -34.72
C ALA A 132 9.19 -30.10 -35.31
N GLY A 133 8.21 -30.41 -36.16
CA GLY A 133 7.22 -29.42 -36.58
C GLY A 133 6.50 -28.81 -35.37
N THR A 134 5.95 -29.67 -34.51
CA THR A 134 5.37 -29.34 -33.20
C THR A 134 5.91 -30.29 -32.14
N THR A 135 6.33 -29.75 -30.99
CA THR A 135 6.64 -30.54 -29.79
C THR A 135 5.57 -30.30 -28.74
N ASN A 136 4.86 -31.35 -28.34
CA ASN A 136 3.93 -31.33 -27.21
C ASN A 136 4.56 -32.10 -26.05
N ASN A 137 4.81 -31.42 -24.93
CA ASN A 137 5.43 -31.99 -23.75
C ASN A 137 4.53 -31.86 -22.52
N THR A 138 4.15 -33.01 -21.96
CA THR A 138 3.62 -33.16 -20.59
C THR A 138 4.48 -34.08 -19.72
N GLY A 139 5.48 -34.74 -20.32
CA GLY A 139 6.51 -35.53 -19.64
C GLY A 139 7.81 -34.77 -19.41
N ARG A 140 8.96 -35.45 -19.57
CA ARG A 140 10.31 -34.93 -19.31
C ARG A 140 11.18 -34.94 -20.57
N ILE A 141 11.87 -33.83 -20.82
CA ILE A 141 12.93 -33.72 -21.84
C ILE A 141 14.17 -33.14 -21.18
N TYR A 142 15.26 -33.91 -21.16
CA TYR A 142 16.51 -33.58 -20.50
C TYR A 142 17.71 -33.59 -21.46
N GLY A 143 18.78 -32.90 -21.06
CA GLY A 143 20.10 -32.92 -21.71
C GLY A 143 21.15 -32.23 -20.83
N ASP A 144 22.44 -32.49 -21.02
CA ASP A 144 23.47 -31.58 -20.49
C ASP A 144 23.46 -30.31 -21.35
N THR A 145 23.55 -30.53 -22.66
CA THR A 145 23.16 -29.56 -23.69
C THR A 145 21.88 -30.04 -24.37
N LEU A 146 20.84 -29.21 -24.35
CA LEU A 146 19.54 -29.50 -24.96
C LEU A 146 19.22 -28.44 -26.01
N ASN A 147 19.12 -28.88 -27.27
CA ASN A 147 18.69 -28.07 -28.40
C ASN A 147 17.31 -28.53 -28.86
N LEU A 148 16.32 -27.65 -28.76
CA LEU A 148 14.95 -27.90 -29.20
C LEU A 148 14.57 -26.91 -30.31
N ALA A 149 14.49 -27.40 -31.54
CA ALA A 149 14.15 -26.60 -32.71
C ALA A 149 12.79 -27.02 -33.32
N GLY A 150 12.06 -26.09 -33.91
CA GLY A 150 10.78 -26.43 -34.54
C GLY A 150 9.90 -25.27 -34.97
N GLY A 151 8.65 -25.58 -35.32
CA GLY A 151 7.61 -24.57 -35.51
C GLY A 151 7.06 -24.10 -34.17
N THR A 152 6.49 -25.02 -33.40
CA THR A 152 5.82 -24.75 -32.12
C THR A 152 6.31 -25.67 -31.02
N VAL A 153 6.58 -25.12 -29.84
CA VAL A 153 6.87 -25.88 -28.61
C VAL A 153 5.77 -25.61 -27.59
N ASN A 154 5.05 -26.64 -27.21
CA ASN A 154 4.02 -26.62 -26.17
C ASN A 154 4.52 -27.43 -24.96
N ASN A 155 4.73 -26.76 -23.83
CA ASN A 155 5.06 -27.36 -22.55
C ASN A 155 3.93 -27.02 -21.57
N THR A 156 3.20 -28.01 -21.08
CA THR A 156 1.96 -27.76 -20.32
C THR A 156 1.83 -28.67 -19.11
N GLY A 157 1.19 -28.16 -18.05
CA GLY A 157 0.90 -28.93 -16.84
C GLY A 157 2.17 -29.42 -16.15
N THR A 158 2.34 -30.74 -16.12
CA THR A 158 3.50 -31.40 -15.49
C THR A 158 4.76 -31.42 -16.35
N GLY A 159 4.70 -30.87 -17.56
CA GLY A 159 5.79 -30.88 -18.53
C GLY A 159 7.06 -30.20 -18.01
N THR A 160 8.18 -30.91 -18.09
CA THR A 160 9.52 -30.39 -17.77
C THR A 160 10.40 -30.46 -19.00
N ILE A 161 10.98 -29.33 -19.38
CA ILE A 161 12.10 -29.23 -20.34
C ILE A 161 13.29 -28.68 -19.57
N ALA A 162 14.34 -29.46 -19.37
CA ALA A 162 15.45 -29.03 -18.51
C ALA A 162 16.83 -29.39 -19.05
N ALA A 163 17.81 -28.51 -18.83
CA ALA A 163 19.21 -28.76 -19.15
C ALA A 163 20.12 -28.69 -17.91
N ARG A 164 21.20 -29.48 -17.92
CA ARG A 164 22.20 -29.52 -16.84
C ARG A 164 23.35 -28.52 -17.05
N ASP A 165 23.42 -27.90 -18.23
CA ASP A 165 24.37 -26.84 -18.56
C ASP A 165 23.74 -25.78 -19.50
N THR A 166 23.40 -26.15 -20.73
CA THR A 166 22.86 -25.19 -21.71
C THR A 166 21.55 -25.67 -22.33
N LEU A 167 20.54 -24.80 -22.34
CA LEU A 167 19.27 -25.02 -23.03
C LEU A 167 19.08 -23.99 -24.14
N GLN A 168 18.88 -24.46 -25.37
CA GLN A 168 18.51 -23.63 -26.51
C GLN A 168 17.14 -24.04 -27.07
N ILE A 169 16.27 -23.06 -27.30
CA ILE A 169 14.98 -23.26 -27.97
C ILE A 169 14.91 -22.34 -29.19
N GLY A 170 14.82 -22.92 -30.38
CA GLY A 170 14.59 -22.20 -31.64
C GLY A 170 13.22 -22.55 -32.22
N ALA A 171 12.22 -21.71 -31.98
CA ALA A 171 10.86 -21.95 -32.46
C ALA A 171 10.16 -20.65 -32.86
N GLN A 172 9.12 -20.76 -33.69
CA GLN A 172 8.27 -19.62 -34.04
C GLN A 172 7.30 -19.28 -32.90
N ALA A 173 6.82 -20.28 -32.16
CA ALA A 173 6.00 -20.10 -30.97
C ALA A 173 6.45 -21.02 -29.83
N LEU A 174 6.51 -20.47 -28.61
CA LEU A 174 6.75 -21.21 -27.38
C LEU A 174 5.62 -20.94 -26.39
N ASN A 175 4.90 -21.99 -26.00
CA ASN A 175 3.83 -21.95 -25.01
C ASN A 175 4.24 -22.78 -23.79
N ASN A 176 4.48 -22.12 -22.66
CA ASN A 176 4.76 -22.73 -21.37
C ASN A 176 3.59 -22.41 -20.43
N THR A 177 2.70 -23.37 -20.14
CA THR A 177 1.41 -23.09 -19.48
C THR A 177 1.09 -24.02 -18.32
N ASP A 178 0.23 -23.56 -17.41
CA ASP A 178 -0.44 -24.38 -16.37
C ASP A 178 0.51 -25.09 -15.39
N GLY A 179 1.59 -24.42 -14.98
CA GLY A 179 2.55 -24.93 -13.98
C GLY A 179 3.76 -25.65 -14.57
N ALA A 180 3.89 -25.68 -15.90
CA ALA A 180 5.00 -26.31 -16.59
C ALA A 180 6.34 -25.61 -16.33
N LEU A 181 7.43 -26.36 -16.45
CA LEU A 181 8.77 -25.90 -16.12
C LEU A 181 9.71 -25.97 -17.33
N ILE A 182 10.40 -24.85 -17.59
CA ILE A 182 11.57 -24.80 -18.46
C ILE A 182 12.75 -24.35 -17.59
N TYR A 183 13.81 -25.15 -17.51
CA TYR A 183 14.87 -24.94 -16.52
C TYR A 183 16.28 -25.21 -17.07
N SER A 184 17.28 -24.45 -16.63
CA SER A 184 18.69 -24.77 -16.88
C SER A 184 19.55 -24.51 -15.66
N LEU A 185 20.46 -25.45 -15.35
CA LEU A 185 21.54 -25.25 -14.38
C LEU A 185 22.62 -24.26 -14.85
N GLY A 186 22.64 -23.92 -16.14
CA GLY A 186 23.43 -22.82 -16.69
C GLY A 186 22.53 -21.86 -17.47
N ASP A 187 22.83 -21.65 -18.74
CA ASP A 187 22.19 -20.63 -19.57
C ASP A 187 20.95 -21.16 -20.31
N ILE A 188 20.00 -20.27 -20.58
CA ILE A 188 18.86 -20.48 -21.49
C ILE A 188 18.92 -19.44 -22.61
N GLY A 189 18.86 -19.91 -23.86
CA GLY A 189 18.68 -19.05 -25.04
C GLY A 189 17.45 -19.44 -25.84
N ILE A 190 16.63 -18.45 -26.20
CA ILE A 190 15.38 -18.64 -26.96
C ILE A 190 15.36 -17.69 -28.16
N ALA A 191 15.14 -18.23 -29.37
CA ALA A 191 15.07 -17.47 -30.62
C ALA A 191 14.16 -18.15 -31.66
N GLY A 192 14.22 -17.70 -32.92
CA GLY A 192 13.31 -18.16 -33.98
C GLY A 192 13.62 -19.54 -34.59
N ASP A 193 14.90 -19.94 -34.62
CA ASP A 193 15.37 -21.26 -35.07
C ASP A 193 16.78 -21.52 -34.49
N ILE A 194 17.26 -22.75 -34.62
CA ILE A 194 18.66 -23.16 -34.35
C ILE A 194 19.29 -23.58 -35.68
N ASP A 195 20.43 -23.00 -36.03
CA ASP A 195 21.16 -23.35 -37.26
C ASP A 195 21.87 -24.72 -37.15
N ALA A 196 22.46 -25.17 -38.26
CA ALA A 196 23.17 -26.45 -38.30
C ALA A 196 24.43 -26.51 -37.42
N SER A 197 24.92 -25.36 -36.94
CA SER A 197 26.08 -25.25 -36.04
C SER A 197 25.66 -25.19 -34.56
N GLY A 198 24.36 -25.21 -34.25
CA GLY A 198 23.85 -25.08 -32.88
C GLY A 198 23.80 -23.64 -32.38
N ASN A 199 23.70 -22.65 -33.28
CA ASN A 199 23.51 -21.25 -32.89
C ASN A 199 22.04 -20.84 -33.05
N LEU A 200 21.57 -20.03 -32.10
CA LEU A 200 20.28 -19.38 -32.20
C LEU A 200 20.27 -18.36 -33.35
N THR A 201 19.24 -18.42 -34.17
CA THR A 201 19.06 -17.52 -35.32
C THR A 201 17.60 -17.07 -35.44
N GLY A 202 17.40 -15.95 -36.15
CA GLY A 202 16.08 -15.38 -36.33
C GLY A 202 15.43 -14.91 -35.03
N ARG A 203 14.16 -14.54 -35.12
CA ARG A 203 13.37 -14.06 -33.99
C ARG A 203 12.10 -14.90 -33.87
N MET A 204 11.76 -15.31 -32.66
CA MET A 204 10.50 -15.97 -32.36
C MET A 204 9.34 -14.98 -32.52
N GLN A 205 8.16 -15.43 -32.91
CA GLN A 205 6.99 -14.55 -33.04
C GLN A 205 6.36 -14.30 -31.67
N THR A 206 6.12 -15.37 -30.92
CA THR A 206 5.44 -15.31 -29.62
C THR A 206 6.02 -16.29 -28.61
N LEU A 207 6.35 -15.76 -27.44
CA LEU A 207 6.57 -16.54 -26.22
C LEU A 207 5.43 -16.25 -25.25
N LEU A 208 4.71 -17.30 -24.85
CA LEU A 208 3.72 -17.28 -23.78
C LEU A 208 4.22 -18.11 -22.61
N ASN A 209 4.42 -17.46 -21.46
CA ASN A 209 4.63 -18.09 -20.16
C ASN A 209 3.44 -17.76 -19.26
N ALA A 210 2.55 -18.72 -19.05
CA ALA A 210 1.25 -18.51 -18.42
C ALA A 210 1.12 -19.40 -17.17
N SER A 211 1.14 -18.78 -15.99
CA SER A 211 1.16 -19.46 -14.69
C SER A 211 2.22 -20.56 -14.58
N SER A 212 3.38 -20.35 -15.21
CA SER A 212 4.47 -21.31 -15.38
C SER A 212 5.83 -20.66 -15.17
N THR A 213 6.89 -21.47 -15.11
CA THR A 213 8.25 -20.97 -14.84
C THR A 213 9.21 -21.25 -16.00
N ILE A 214 9.96 -20.22 -16.39
CA ILE A 214 11.19 -20.33 -17.20
C ILE A 214 12.35 -19.80 -16.35
N GLU A 215 13.34 -20.64 -16.08
CA GLU A 215 14.41 -20.29 -15.14
C GLU A 215 15.80 -20.74 -15.62
N ALA A 216 16.72 -19.79 -15.73
CA ALA A 216 18.15 -20.03 -15.90
C ALA A 216 18.88 -19.78 -14.58
N ARG A 217 19.77 -20.68 -14.16
CA ARG A 217 20.71 -20.41 -13.06
C ARG A 217 21.82 -19.46 -13.51
N GLY A 218 22.20 -19.52 -14.79
CA GLY A 218 23.02 -18.52 -15.47
C GLY A 218 22.17 -17.43 -16.11
N ASN A 219 22.49 -17.10 -17.37
CA ASN A 219 21.85 -16.06 -18.14
C ASN A 219 20.59 -16.55 -18.86
N LEU A 220 19.59 -15.67 -19.00
CA LEU A 220 18.39 -15.91 -19.80
C LEU A 220 18.32 -14.91 -20.96
N SER A 221 18.42 -15.40 -22.20
CA SER A 221 18.29 -14.57 -23.40
C SER A 221 17.07 -14.98 -24.21
N ILE A 222 16.11 -14.06 -24.38
CA ILE A 222 14.88 -14.28 -25.15
C ILE A 222 14.82 -13.28 -26.30
N GLN A 223 14.84 -13.79 -27.53
CA GLN A 223 14.66 -13.04 -28.77
C GLN A 223 13.29 -13.39 -29.39
N SER A 224 12.26 -12.66 -28.98
CA SER A 224 10.88 -12.86 -29.44
C SER A 224 10.20 -11.52 -29.69
N ASP A 225 9.43 -11.40 -30.78
CA ASP A 225 8.67 -10.18 -31.04
C ASP A 225 7.68 -9.89 -29.91
N THR A 226 6.93 -10.90 -29.46
CA THR A 226 6.02 -10.77 -28.32
C THR A 226 6.42 -11.72 -27.19
N ILE A 227 6.47 -11.19 -25.97
CA ILE A 227 6.75 -11.94 -24.74
C ILE A 227 5.59 -11.65 -23.77
N LEU A 228 4.84 -12.69 -23.42
CA LEU A 228 3.71 -12.61 -22.50
C LEU A 228 4.02 -13.47 -21.28
N ASN A 229 4.16 -12.81 -20.12
CA ASN A 229 4.30 -13.45 -18.81
C ASN A 229 3.01 -13.15 -18.03
N ARG A 230 2.09 -14.12 -17.92
CA ARG A 230 0.70 -13.89 -17.48
C ARG A 230 0.28 -14.80 -16.33
N ASN A 231 -0.45 -14.24 -15.39
CA ASN A 231 -1.09 -14.98 -14.31
C ASN A 231 -2.53 -15.35 -14.69
N ASP A 232 -2.74 -16.53 -15.25
CA ASP A 232 -4.03 -16.99 -15.77
C ASP A 232 -4.99 -17.44 -14.66
N HIS A 233 -4.46 -17.61 -13.44
CA HIS A 233 -5.21 -18.06 -12.27
C HIS A 233 -5.47 -16.94 -11.26
N LEU A 234 -5.28 -15.66 -11.65
CA LEU A 234 -5.58 -14.55 -10.77
C LEU A 234 -7.09 -14.38 -10.59
N VAL A 235 -7.56 -14.59 -9.36
CA VAL A 235 -8.95 -14.37 -8.95
C VAL A 235 -8.97 -13.36 -7.82
N THR A 236 -9.79 -12.32 -7.98
CA THR A 236 -9.99 -11.27 -6.96
C THR A 236 -11.35 -11.42 -6.29
N GLY A 237 -11.40 -11.14 -4.99
CA GLY A 237 -12.62 -11.01 -4.20
C GLY A 237 -12.62 -9.70 -3.42
N SER A 238 -13.48 -9.63 -2.41
CA SER A 238 -13.43 -8.55 -1.42
C SER A 238 -13.74 -9.10 -0.03
N THR A 239 -13.16 -8.48 0.98
CA THR A 239 -13.47 -8.72 2.38
C THR A 239 -14.17 -7.50 2.92
N THR A 240 -15.33 -7.70 3.55
CA THR A 240 -16.09 -6.61 4.17
C THR A 240 -16.06 -6.78 5.68
N THR A 241 -15.58 -5.76 6.37
CA THR A 241 -15.53 -5.70 7.83
C THR A 241 -16.43 -4.57 8.30
N THR A 242 -17.47 -4.90 9.06
CA THR A 242 -18.34 -3.93 9.71
C THR A 242 -17.99 -3.84 11.18
N THR A 243 -17.53 -2.68 11.61
CA THR A 243 -17.29 -2.38 13.01
C THR A 243 -18.48 -1.61 13.56
N THR A 244 -19.16 -2.18 14.56
CA THR A 244 -20.18 -1.46 15.32
C THR A 244 -19.49 -0.41 16.18
N VAL A 245 -19.95 0.84 16.06
CA VAL A 245 -19.48 1.96 16.88
C VAL A 245 -20.69 2.59 17.57
N SER A 246 -20.44 3.30 18.68
CA SER A 246 -21.47 4.05 19.41
C SER A 246 -20.96 5.47 19.61
N GLU A 247 -20.80 6.19 18.51
CA GLU A 247 -20.30 7.57 18.51
C GLU A 247 -21.47 8.54 18.40
N ARG A 248 -21.53 9.50 19.33
CA ARG A 248 -22.53 10.57 19.33
C ARG A 248 -21.82 11.89 19.07
N LEU A 249 -22.29 12.67 18.11
CA LEU A 249 -21.76 13.99 17.80
C LEU A 249 -22.86 15.04 17.85
N ILE A 250 -22.49 16.26 18.24
CA ILE A 250 -23.39 17.41 18.33
C ILE A 250 -22.88 18.52 17.42
N GLN A 251 -23.74 18.99 16.52
CA GLN A 251 -23.48 20.15 15.68
C GLN A 251 -24.40 21.30 16.12
N PRO A 252 -23.88 22.32 16.82
CA PRO A 252 -24.63 23.51 17.15
C PRO A 252 -25.26 24.11 15.89
N ASN A 253 -26.48 24.63 16.00
CA ASN A 253 -27.14 25.26 14.86
C ASN A 253 -26.32 26.48 14.40
N GLY A 254 -25.95 26.51 13.12
CA GLY A 254 -25.07 27.56 12.58
C GLY A 254 -23.59 27.38 12.88
N SER A 255 -23.16 26.16 13.24
CA SER A 255 -21.76 25.74 13.22
C SER A 255 -21.50 24.80 12.04
N THR A 256 -20.31 24.90 11.45
CA THR A 256 -19.80 23.90 10.49
C THR A 256 -19.09 22.72 11.18
N GLU A 257 -18.86 22.82 12.49
CA GLU A 257 -18.13 21.82 13.28
C GLU A 257 -19.08 20.90 14.05
N LYS A 258 -18.65 19.64 14.21
CA LYS A 258 -19.28 18.62 15.03
C LYS A 258 -18.41 18.36 16.25
N TYR A 259 -19.00 18.27 17.44
CA TYR A 259 -18.29 18.08 18.70
C TYR A 259 -18.72 16.78 19.39
N ASP A 260 -17.76 16.11 20.03
CA ASP A 260 -18.07 15.06 21.00
C ASP A 260 -18.79 15.70 22.21
N PRO A 261 -19.99 15.23 22.60
CA PRO A 261 -20.69 15.76 23.77
C PRO A 261 -19.88 15.68 25.06
N ALA A 262 -18.87 14.82 25.17
CA ALA A 262 -17.99 14.71 26.34
C ALA A 262 -17.07 15.93 26.54
N ILE A 263 -16.74 16.67 25.48
CA ILE A 263 -15.95 17.90 25.57
C ILE A 263 -16.82 19.15 25.78
N LEU A 264 -18.14 19.00 25.70
CA LEU A 264 -19.09 20.09 25.90
C LEU A 264 -19.46 20.22 27.37
N GLY A 265 -19.61 21.47 27.80
CA GLY A 265 -20.16 21.80 29.10
C GLY A 265 -21.67 21.69 29.07
N TRP A 266 -22.27 21.28 30.19
CA TRP A 266 -23.72 21.32 30.38
C TRP A 266 -24.07 22.36 31.42
N ASP A 267 -24.92 23.32 31.03
CA ASP A 267 -25.44 24.35 31.91
C ASP A 267 -26.89 24.01 32.31
N PRO A 268 -27.14 23.48 33.52
CA PRO A 268 -28.45 23.07 34.00
C PRO A 268 -29.27 24.24 34.58
N TYR A 269 -28.90 25.49 34.27
CA TYR A 269 -29.49 26.71 34.85
C TYR A 269 -31.04 26.75 34.79
N TYR A 270 -31.69 25.93 33.94
CA TYR A 270 -33.14 25.81 33.78
C TYR A 270 -33.75 24.46 34.25
N LYS A 271 -33.21 23.80 35.28
CA LYS A 271 -33.59 22.44 35.76
C LYS A 271 -33.36 21.35 34.70
N ASP A 272 -34.16 20.27 34.65
CA ASP A 272 -33.86 19.00 33.93
C ASP A 272 -33.53 19.15 32.43
N ASN A 273 -33.86 20.30 31.81
CA ASN A 273 -33.49 20.65 30.43
C ASN A 273 -32.56 21.88 30.41
N GLY A 274 -31.25 21.63 30.41
CA GLY A 274 -30.18 22.63 30.30
C GLY A 274 -29.72 22.88 28.86
N ARG A 275 -28.68 23.71 28.68
CA ARG A 275 -28.07 24.01 27.38
C ARG A 275 -26.63 23.53 27.32
N TYR A 276 -26.15 23.27 26.11
CA TYR A 276 -24.73 22.98 25.90
C TYR A 276 -23.91 24.26 25.86
N VAL A 277 -22.65 24.18 26.28
CA VAL A 277 -21.66 25.25 26.22
C VAL A 277 -20.41 24.69 25.56
N LEU A 278 -19.89 25.38 24.54
CA LEU A 278 -18.61 25.01 23.90
C LEU A 278 -17.45 25.09 24.91
N PRO A 279 -16.25 24.55 24.67
CA PRO A 279 -15.10 24.77 25.55
C PRO A 279 -14.54 26.21 25.47
N SER A 280 -13.73 26.61 26.46
CA SER A 280 -13.01 27.90 26.50
C SER A 280 -11.57 27.68 26.94
N GLU A 281 -10.62 28.25 26.19
CA GLU A 281 -9.19 28.26 26.60
C GLU A 281 -8.99 29.15 27.84
N GLN A 282 -9.75 30.25 27.94
CA GLN A 282 -9.66 31.18 29.06
C GLN A 282 -10.34 30.64 30.33
N TYR A 283 -11.48 29.96 30.16
CA TYR A 283 -12.30 29.42 31.26
C TYR A 283 -12.54 27.92 31.09
N PRO A 284 -11.51 27.06 31.23
CA PRO A 284 -11.67 25.62 31.07
C PRO A 284 -12.63 25.04 32.12
N PHE A 285 -13.48 24.10 31.67
CA PHE A 285 -14.51 23.49 32.51
C PHE A 285 -13.96 22.80 33.75
N SER A 286 -12.75 22.24 33.68
CA SER A 286 -12.09 21.56 34.80
C SER A 286 -11.88 22.47 36.01
N ARG A 287 -11.75 23.79 35.79
CA ARG A 287 -11.58 24.79 36.86
C ARG A 287 -12.87 25.55 37.15
N TYR A 288 -13.56 26.02 36.10
CA TYR A 288 -14.64 27.00 36.26
C TYR A 288 -16.05 26.38 36.19
N GLY A 289 -16.19 25.19 35.61
CA GLY A 289 -17.48 24.59 35.27
C GLY A 289 -18.17 25.28 34.08
N ALA A 290 -19.32 24.74 33.66
CA ALA A 290 -20.06 25.20 32.49
C ALA A 290 -21.27 26.12 32.80
N SER A 291 -21.54 26.38 34.08
CA SER A 291 -22.72 27.12 34.52
C SER A 291 -22.38 28.54 34.96
N PRO A 292 -23.18 29.55 34.60
CA PRO A 292 -23.02 30.90 35.10
C PRO A 292 -23.01 30.95 36.64
N ARG A 293 -22.15 31.81 37.19
CA ARG A 293 -22.06 32.08 38.64
C ARG A 293 -22.93 33.27 39.01
N LYS A 294 -23.58 33.21 40.17
CA LYS A 294 -24.35 34.35 40.68
C LYS A 294 -23.41 35.47 41.10
N SER A 295 -23.88 36.72 41.07
CA SER A 295 -23.11 37.84 41.60
C SER A 295 -22.74 37.61 43.08
N ALA A 296 -21.54 38.07 43.44
CA ALA A 296 -20.98 38.07 44.78
C ALA A 296 -21.78 38.93 45.75
N THR A 297 -22.57 39.88 45.22
CA THR A 297 -23.51 40.69 46.00
C THR A 297 -24.96 40.43 45.57
N TYR A 298 -25.90 40.71 46.48
CA TYR A 298 -27.32 40.78 46.18
C TYR A 298 -28.00 41.75 47.15
N GLU A 299 -29.17 42.27 46.79
CA GLU A 299 -29.90 43.22 47.62
C GLU A 299 -30.95 42.51 48.48
N ILE A 300 -31.01 42.88 49.76
CA ILE A 300 -32.07 42.50 50.70
C ILE A 300 -32.88 43.75 51.02
N CYS A 301 -34.14 43.78 50.61
CA CYS A 301 -35.06 44.88 50.89
C CYS A 301 -36.04 44.45 52.00
N GLU A 302 -36.23 45.28 53.02
CA GLU A 302 -37.23 44.99 54.06
C GLU A 302 -38.66 45.17 53.53
N ASN A 303 -39.61 44.38 54.03
CA ASN A 303 -41.04 44.42 53.69
C ASN A 303 -41.40 44.23 52.20
N GLY A 304 -40.92 43.13 51.59
CA GLY A 304 -41.59 42.57 50.41
C GLY A 304 -41.51 43.41 49.12
N GLY A 305 -40.50 44.28 48.97
CA GLY A 305 -40.15 44.85 47.66
C GLY A 305 -40.13 46.37 47.55
N ASP A 306 -40.12 47.14 48.63
CA ASP A 306 -39.87 48.58 48.55
C ASP A 306 -38.39 48.84 48.22
N ILE A 307 -38.13 49.21 46.97
CA ILE A 307 -36.80 49.41 46.34
C ILE A 307 -36.00 50.56 47.02
N PHE A 308 -36.64 51.37 47.85
CA PHE A 308 -36.02 52.53 48.48
C PHE A 308 -35.26 52.23 49.78
N ASN A 309 -35.31 50.99 50.30
CA ASN A 309 -34.64 50.64 51.56
C ASN A 309 -34.02 49.22 51.51
N CYS A 310 -33.07 49.03 50.60
CA CYS A 310 -32.35 47.77 50.41
C CYS A 310 -30.93 47.83 50.99
N THR A 311 -30.49 46.75 51.63
CA THR A 311 -29.11 46.57 52.11
C THR A 311 -28.38 45.55 51.24
N THR A 312 -27.13 45.83 50.89
CA THR A 312 -26.29 44.90 50.12
C THR A 312 -25.82 43.76 51.02
N ALA A 313 -26.14 42.53 50.63
CA ALA A 313 -25.65 41.31 51.25
C ALA A 313 -24.64 40.61 50.34
N TYR A 314 -23.72 39.86 50.97
CA TYR A 314 -22.66 39.14 50.29
C TYR A 314 -23.04 37.65 50.19
N ARG A 315 -22.92 37.09 48.98
CA ARG A 315 -23.36 35.72 48.67
C ARG A 315 -22.34 34.66 49.09
N TYR A 316 -21.05 34.96 48.93
CA TYR A 316 -19.96 34.02 49.16
C TYR A 316 -19.30 34.32 50.50
N SER A 317 -19.04 33.27 51.30
CA SER A 317 -18.30 33.43 52.55
C SER A 317 -16.82 33.73 52.28
N ASP A 318 -16.11 34.26 53.28
CA ASP A 318 -14.68 34.60 53.16
C ASP A 318 -13.80 33.36 52.94
N THR A 319 -14.32 32.16 53.20
CA THR A 319 -13.67 30.85 52.97
C THR A 319 -14.17 30.12 51.72
N ASP A 320 -15.03 30.74 50.91
CA ASP A 320 -15.63 30.10 49.75
C ASP A 320 -14.56 29.76 48.68
N PRO A 321 -14.53 28.53 48.13
CA PRO A 321 -13.59 28.15 47.08
C PRO A 321 -13.63 29.05 45.83
N ILE A 322 -14.72 29.78 45.59
CA ILE A 322 -14.88 30.67 44.44
C ILE A 322 -13.76 31.71 44.32
N TRP A 323 -13.25 32.21 45.46
CA TRP A 323 -12.12 33.15 45.52
C TRP A 323 -10.89 32.56 44.82
N ALA A 324 -10.52 31.33 45.20
CA ALA A 324 -9.40 30.61 44.59
C ALA A 324 -9.68 30.21 43.13
N THR A 325 -10.90 29.77 42.83
CA THR A 325 -11.32 29.42 41.46
C THR A 325 -11.09 30.57 40.49
N PHE A 326 -11.42 31.80 40.88
CA PHE A 326 -11.24 32.99 40.05
C PHE A 326 -9.92 33.76 40.29
N GLY A 327 -9.05 33.24 41.16
CA GLY A 327 -7.76 33.88 41.48
C GLY A 327 -7.91 35.25 42.14
N VAL A 328 -9.00 35.47 42.86
CA VAL A 328 -9.28 36.70 43.61
C VAL A 328 -9.01 36.42 45.08
N ALA A 329 -8.24 37.30 45.74
CA ALA A 329 -7.99 37.16 47.17
C ALA A 329 -9.31 37.35 47.94
N PRO A 330 -9.63 36.47 48.91
CA PRO A 330 -10.75 36.73 49.82
C PRO A 330 -10.48 38.02 50.63
N PRO A 331 -11.52 38.63 51.23
CA PRO A 331 -11.34 39.80 52.08
C PRO A 331 -10.26 39.58 53.14
N ASP A 332 -9.19 40.39 53.14
CA ASP A 332 -8.12 40.33 54.14
C ASP A 332 -8.40 41.33 55.26
N TYR A 333 -8.51 40.85 56.50
CA TYR A 333 -8.70 41.71 57.68
C TYR A 333 -7.42 41.92 58.49
N SER A 334 -6.26 41.53 57.96
CA SER A 334 -4.97 41.74 58.61
C SER A 334 -4.73 43.22 58.92
N GLY A 335 -4.21 43.50 60.11
CA GLY A 335 -4.01 44.88 60.61
C GLY A 335 -5.27 45.58 61.13
N LEU A 336 -6.46 44.96 61.05
CA LEU A 336 -7.65 45.44 61.76
C LEU A 336 -7.73 44.76 63.12
N THR A 337 -7.64 45.54 64.19
CA THR A 337 -7.87 45.06 65.55
C THR A 337 -9.26 45.46 66.00
N LEU A 338 -10.11 44.48 66.30
CA LEU A 338 -11.42 44.73 66.90
C LEU A 338 -11.21 45.52 68.22
N PRO A 339 -11.78 46.73 68.36
CA PRO A 339 -11.63 47.53 69.57
C PRO A 339 -12.17 46.76 70.78
N VAL A 340 -11.44 46.80 71.90
CA VAL A 340 -11.86 46.13 73.13
C VAL A 340 -12.67 47.12 73.97
N GLU A 341 -13.84 46.67 74.42
CA GLU A 341 -14.71 47.48 75.26
C GLU A 341 -14.02 47.85 76.60
N PRO A 342 -14.11 49.10 77.08
CA PRO A 342 -13.48 49.54 78.33
C PRO A 342 -13.95 48.72 79.54
N VAL A 343 -13.01 48.15 80.30
CA VAL A 343 -13.35 47.29 81.46
C VAL A 343 -13.62 48.15 82.71
N GLY A 344 -14.89 48.34 83.05
CA GLY A 344 -15.30 49.04 84.27
C GLY A 344 -16.80 49.35 84.34
N GLY A 345 -17.58 48.41 84.89
CA GLY A 345 -18.91 48.63 85.49
C GLY A 345 -19.97 49.38 84.66
N GLY A 346 -20.52 48.74 83.62
CA GLY A 346 -21.79 49.19 83.02
C GLY A 346 -22.04 48.80 81.56
N GLY A 347 -20.99 48.42 80.80
CA GLY A 347 -21.09 48.27 79.34
C GLY A 347 -21.27 49.62 78.63
N CYS A 348 -20.87 49.71 77.37
CA CYS A 348 -20.97 50.93 76.56
C CYS A 348 -22.35 51.13 75.91
N MET A 349 -23.35 50.36 76.34
CA MET A 349 -24.76 50.47 75.96
C MET A 349 -25.58 50.98 77.16
N LEU A 350 -26.36 52.04 76.98
CA LEU A 350 -27.28 52.58 77.98
C LEU A 350 -28.69 52.05 77.70
N ALA A 351 -29.41 51.63 78.74
CA ALA A 351 -30.81 51.24 78.61
C ALA A 351 -31.73 52.47 78.60
N ASN A 352 -32.69 52.54 77.68
CA ASN A 352 -33.77 53.53 77.67
C ASN A 352 -35.15 52.86 77.46
N GLU A 353 -36.23 53.64 77.55
CA GLU A 353 -37.63 53.17 77.47
C GLU A 353 -38.05 52.58 76.10
N GLY A 354 -37.18 52.64 75.07
CA GLY A 354 -37.41 52.10 73.73
C GLY A 354 -36.31 51.17 73.20
N GLY A 355 -35.32 50.79 74.02
CA GLY A 355 -34.20 49.92 73.61
C GLY A 355 -32.87 50.26 74.28
N THR A 356 -31.78 49.71 73.75
CA THR A 356 -30.40 50.07 74.15
C THR A 356 -29.80 51.07 73.17
N VAL A 357 -29.18 52.13 73.68
CA VAL A 357 -28.52 53.19 72.89
C VAL A 357 -27.04 53.30 73.24
N ARG A 358 -26.20 53.66 72.26
CA ARG A 358 -24.73 53.73 72.43
C ARG A 358 -24.34 54.90 73.36
N ASN A 359 -23.51 54.64 74.38
CA ASN A 359 -22.92 55.68 75.22
C ASN A 359 -21.78 56.38 74.46
N MET A 360 -22.03 57.58 73.95
CA MET A 360 -21.06 58.37 73.19
C MET A 360 -20.11 59.22 74.07
N MET A 361 -20.16 59.10 75.39
CA MET A 361 -19.35 59.90 76.31
C MET A 361 -18.10 59.15 76.80
N GLY A 362 -16.99 59.88 76.99
CA GLY A 362 -15.75 59.35 77.57
C GLY A 362 -15.15 58.16 76.80
N ALA A 363 -14.61 57.17 77.53
CA ALA A 363 -13.95 55.99 76.94
C ALA A 363 -14.88 55.14 76.04
N CYS A 364 -16.20 55.15 76.29
CA CYS A 364 -17.19 54.45 75.46
C CYS A 364 -17.45 55.14 74.12
N GLY A 365 -17.42 56.48 74.06
CA GLY A 365 -17.49 57.22 72.80
C GLY A 365 -16.28 56.97 71.90
N THR A 366 -15.08 56.91 72.48
CA THR A 366 -13.87 56.51 71.73
C THR A 366 -13.92 55.06 71.26
N TYR A 367 -14.50 54.14 72.05
CA TYR A 367 -14.73 52.75 71.64
C TYR A 367 -15.72 52.66 70.47
N TRP A 368 -16.89 53.30 70.54
CA TRP A 368 -17.89 53.25 69.46
C TRP A 368 -17.38 53.89 68.17
N ASN A 369 -16.64 55.00 68.24
CA ASN A 369 -16.00 55.58 67.05
C ASN A 369 -14.96 54.63 66.44
N ALA A 370 -14.16 53.95 67.25
CA ALA A 370 -13.20 52.95 66.77
C ALA A 370 -13.90 51.69 66.25
N TYR A 371 -15.04 51.30 66.84
CA TYR A 371 -15.83 50.13 66.46
C TYR A 371 -16.59 50.37 65.15
N ASP A 372 -17.15 51.56 64.97
CA ASP A 372 -17.74 52.00 63.70
C ASP A 372 -16.66 52.11 62.61
N ALA A 373 -15.50 52.70 62.91
CA ALA A 373 -14.37 52.73 61.96
C ALA A 373 -13.84 51.32 61.62
N TYR A 374 -13.81 50.40 62.58
CA TYR A 374 -13.47 48.99 62.33
C TYR A 374 -14.51 48.31 61.42
N ASN A 375 -15.81 48.48 61.69
CA ASN A 375 -16.87 47.88 60.88
C ASN A 375 -16.97 48.49 59.48
N GLU A 376 -16.73 49.79 59.35
CA GLU A 376 -16.64 50.49 58.07
C GLU A 376 -15.44 49.98 57.26
N ALA A 377 -14.26 49.83 57.90
CA ALA A 377 -13.09 49.24 57.24
C ALA A 377 -13.30 47.76 56.85
N VAL A 378 -13.99 46.96 57.68
CA VAL A 378 -14.37 45.58 57.33
C VAL A 378 -15.35 45.56 56.16
N ALA A 379 -16.36 46.45 56.16
CA ALA A 379 -17.34 46.56 55.09
C ALA A 379 -16.70 47.02 53.78
N GLU A 380 -15.79 47.99 53.82
CA GLU A 380 -15.03 48.47 52.67
C GLU A 380 -14.15 47.36 52.07
N ARG A 381 -13.42 46.61 52.90
CA ARG A 381 -12.60 45.47 52.42
C ARG A 381 -13.44 44.34 51.83
N LYS A 382 -14.61 44.04 52.42
CA LYS A 382 -15.59 43.10 51.84
C LYS A 382 -16.13 43.59 50.51
N GLN A 383 -16.48 44.87 50.42
CA GLN A 383 -17.00 45.48 49.19
C GLN A 383 -15.97 45.47 48.07
N LEU A 384 -14.71 45.81 48.37
CA LEU A 384 -13.61 45.79 47.41
C LEU A 384 -13.33 44.37 46.88
N ALA A 385 -13.24 43.38 47.78
CA ALA A 385 -13.05 41.99 47.39
C ALA A 385 -14.24 41.46 46.58
N ALA A 386 -15.48 41.72 47.03
CA ALA A 386 -16.69 41.30 46.32
C ALA A 386 -16.82 41.96 44.94
N ALA A 387 -16.48 43.25 44.79
CA ALA A 387 -16.46 43.94 43.51
C ALA A 387 -15.39 43.35 42.57
N ALA A 388 -14.20 43.02 43.08
CA ALA A 388 -13.16 42.36 42.31
C ALA A 388 -13.58 40.95 41.85
N LEU A 389 -14.28 40.20 42.70
CA LEU A 389 -14.86 38.91 42.33
C LEU A 389 -15.99 39.08 41.31
N ASP A 390 -16.92 40.01 41.51
CA ASP A 390 -18.02 40.28 40.58
C ASP A 390 -17.52 40.62 39.18
N GLN A 391 -16.45 41.40 39.06
CA GLN A 391 -15.83 41.67 37.76
C GLN A 391 -15.40 40.39 37.03
N LYS A 392 -14.80 39.44 37.76
CA LYS A 392 -14.40 38.13 37.20
C LYS A 392 -15.60 37.24 36.89
N LEU A 393 -16.63 37.24 37.75
CA LEU A 393 -17.85 36.47 37.56
C LEU A 393 -18.66 36.98 36.36
N THR A 394 -18.76 38.30 36.17
CA THR A 394 -19.41 38.89 34.99
C THR A 394 -18.67 38.53 33.71
N ALA A 395 -17.33 38.61 33.68
CA ALA A 395 -16.55 38.22 32.52
C ALA A 395 -16.75 36.73 32.16
N PHE A 396 -16.71 35.85 33.16
CA PHE A 396 -17.00 34.42 32.98
C PHE A 396 -18.43 34.15 32.53
N ASN A 397 -19.42 34.81 33.12
CA ASN A 397 -20.83 34.64 32.74
C ASN A 397 -21.09 35.08 31.31
N ASN A 398 -20.49 36.20 30.88
CA ASN A 398 -20.60 36.68 29.51
C ASN A 398 -19.95 35.68 28.54
N ASP A 399 -18.79 35.14 28.88
CA ASP A 399 -18.12 34.09 28.10
C ASP A 399 -19.01 32.83 27.97
N VAL A 400 -19.51 32.30 29.08
CA VAL A 400 -20.43 31.13 29.08
C VAL A 400 -21.69 31.40 28.27
N GLN A 401 -22.30 32.58 28.40
CA GLN A 401 -23.49 32.95 27.64
C GLN A 401 -23.21 33.05 26.13
N SER A 402 -22.06 33.61 25.74
CA SER A 402 -21.70 33.77 24.32
C SER A 402 -21.44 32.46 23.59
N ARG A 403 -21.12 31.39 24.34
CA ARG A 403 -20.76 30.07 23.81
C ARG A 403 -21.80 28.98 24.10
N GLY A 404 -22.93 29.38 24.70
CA GLY A 404 -24.05 28.49 25.02
C GLY A 404 -25.03 28.36 23.86
N PHE A 405 -25.55 27.16 23.61
CA PHE A 405 -26.49 26.90 22.53
C PHE A 405 -27.62 25.93 22.93
N GLU A 406 -28.81 26.21 22.40
CA GLU A 406 -30.08 25.51 22.72
C GLU A 406 -30.69 24.79 21.51
N VAL A 407 -30.03 24.91 20.35
CA VAL A 407 -30.46 24.34 19.07
C VAL A 407 -29.29 23.61 18.45
N TRP A 408 -29.45 22.33 18.12
CA TRP A 408 -28.38 21.51 17.52
C TRP A 408 -28.91 20.31 16.73
N ASN A 409 -28.06 19.76 15.87
CA ASN A 409 -28.25 18.43 15.31
C ASN A 409 -27.46 17.40 16.12
N GLU A 410 -28.08 16.25 16.38
CA GLU A 410 -27.45 15.09 17.00
C GLU A 410 -27.21 14.03 15.95
N TYR A 411 -25.98 13.55 15.84
CA TYR A 411 -25.59 12.44 15.00
C TYR A 411 -25.30 11.23 15.88
N GLU A 412 -25.76 10.07 15.47
CA GLU A 412 -25.39 8.78 16.06
C GLU A 412 -24.81 7.90 14.96
N ILE A 413 -23.49 7.71 14.99
CA ILE A 413 -22.82 6.77 14.11
C ILE A 413 -22.87 5.40 14.76
N THR A 414 -23.43 4.45 14.02
CA THR A 414 -23.76 3.11 14.52
C THR A 414 -22.82 2.05 13.96
N SER A 415 -22.28 2.25 12.77
CA SER A 415 -21.28 1.36 12.20
C SER A 415 -20.42 2.04 11.15
N ARG A 416 -19.20 1.53 11.00
CA ARG A 416 -18.32 1.80 9.87
C ARG A 416 -18.05 0.49 9.14
N THR A 417 -18.29 0.48 7.83
CA THR A 417 -18.08 -0.69 6.98
C THR A 417 -16.92 -0.41 6.03
N VAL A 418 -15.87 -1.20 6.14
CA VAL A 418 -14.73 -1.18 5.22
C VAL A 418 -14.86 -2.39 4.29
N THR A 419 -14.87 -2.14 2.99
CA THR A 419 -14.76 -3.18 1.96
C THR A 419 -13.39 -3.06 1.32
N GLU A 420 -12.59 -4.10 1.42
CA GLU A 420 -11.22 -4.17 0.88
C GLU A 420 -11.17 -5.22 -0.23
N PRO A 421 -10.61 -4.88 -1.41
CA PRO A 421 -10.39 -5.85 -2.47
C PRO A 421 -9.25 -6.80 -2.06
N THR A 422 -9.37 -8.08 -2.38
CA THR A 422 -8.38 -9.10 -2.02
C THR A 422 -8.11 -10.05 -3.19
N VAL A 423 -6.95 -10.68 -3.21
CA VAL A 423 -6.66 -11.79 -4.13
C VAL A 423 -7.01 -13.10 -3.42
N THR A 424 -7.83 -13.94 -4.05
CA THR A 424 -8.31 -15.22 -3.48
C THR A 424 -7.62 -16.44 -4.08
N ASP A 425 -7.14 -16.33 -5.32
CA ASP A 425 -6.35 -17.35 -6.02
C ASP A 425 -5.33 -16.63 -6.92
N SER A 426 -4.10 -17.12 -6.99
CA SER A 426 -3.04 -16.55 -7.82
C SER A 426 -1.95 -17.58 -8.11
N ARG A 427 -1.54 -17.69 -9.37
CA ARG A 427 -0.37 -18.49 -9.80
C ARG A 427 0.47 -17.65 -10.76
N PRO A 428 1.30 -16.74 -10.26
CA PRO A 428 2.13 -15.88 -11.09
C PRO A 428 3.01 -16.68 -12.06
N ALA A 429 3.15 -16.20 -13.29
CA ALA A 429 4.17 -16.70 -14.19
C ALA A 429 5.54 -16.10 -13.82
N ARG A 430 6.63 -16.84 -14.04
CA ARG A 430 7.97 -16.46 -13.62
C ARG A 430 8.98 -16.59 -14.76
N LEU A 431 9.68 -15.49 -15.06
CA LEU A 431 10.91 -15.48 -15.86
C LEU A 431 12.07 -15.15 -14.94
N LEU A 432 13.00 -16.08 -14.75
CA LEU A 432 14.05 -15.97 -13.74
C LEU A 432 15.43 -16.19 -14.35
N ALA A 433 16.40 -15.37 -13.96
CA ALA A 433 17.82 -15.56 -14.26
C ALA A 433 18.65 -15.38 -12.98
N GLY A 434 19.61 -16.26 -12.72
CA GLY A 434 20.65 -16.01 -11.71
C GLY A 434 21.68 -14.99 -12.19
N GLY A 435 21.99 -14.97 -13.48
CA GLY A 435 22.84 -13.99 -14.15
C GLY A 435 22.05 -12.85 -14.79
N ASP A 436 22.50 -12.43 -15.96
CA ASP A 436 21.86 -11.38 -16.76
C ASP A 436 20.62 -11.92 -17.50
N MET A 437 19.65 -11.04 -17.74
CA MET A 437 18.47 -11.34 -18.54
C MET A 437 18.35 -10.35 -19.71
N LEU A 438 18.17 -10.88 -20.93
CA LEU A 438 17.89 -10.10 -22.12
C LEU A 438 16.50 -10.44 -22.67
N LEU A 439 15.64 -9.44 -22.79
CA LEU A 439 14.34 -9.52 -23.47
C LEU A 439 14.35 -8.60 -24.70
N ASP A 440 14.54 -9.17 -25.88
CA ASP A 440 14.65 -8.43 -27.14
C ASP A 440 13.47 -8.76 -28.06
N GLY A 441 12.76 -7.73 -28.55
CA GLY A 441 11.56 -7.88 -29.38
C GLY A 441 11.09 -6.58 -30.02
N ASN A 442 10.45 -6.63 -31.19
CA ASN A 442 9.82 -5.43 -31.78
C ASN A 442 8.36 -5.23 -31.34
N GLY A 443 7.73 -6.25 -30.76
CA GLY A 443 6.36 -6.22 -30.26
C GLY A 443 6.26 -5.96 -28.75
N VAL A 444 5.29 -6.58 -28.09
CA VAL A 444 4.94 -6.30 -26.69
C VAL A 444 5.71 -7.23 -25.75
N LYS A 445 6.32 -6.67 -24.70
CA LYS A 445 6.77 -7.42 -23.51
C LYS A 445 5.83 -7.08 -22.37
N ARG A 446 4.94 -8.01 -22.04
CA ARG A 446 3.92 -7.84 -21.01
C ARG A 446 4.19 -8.77 -19.85
N ASN A 447 4.31 -8.17 -18.66
CA ASN A 447 4.30 -8.85 -17.38
C ASN A 447 2.98 -8.51 -16.68
N ASP A 448 2.09 -9.48 -16.57
CA ASP A 448 0.73 -9.29 -16.07
C ASP A 448 0.54 -10.04 -14.76
N SER A 449 0.54 -9.29 -13.66
CA SER A 449 0.49 -9.78 -12.27
C SER A 449 1.43 -10.97 -12.02
N SER A 450 2.61 -10.89 -12.64
CA SER A 450 3.62 -11.94 -12.75
C SER A 450 5.02 -11.39 -12.46
N GLU A 451 6.06 -12.24 -12.55
CA GLU A 451 7.42 -11.90 -12.12
C GLU A 451 8.44 -12.04 -13.25
N ILE A 452 9.28 -11.01 -13.43
CA ILE A 452 10.47 -11.03 -14.27
C ILE A 452 11.66 -10.58 -13.42
N VAL A 453 12.58 -11.50 -13.11
CA VAL A 453 13.62 -11.24 -12.11
C VAL A 453 14.99 -11.74 -12.59
N ALA A 454 15.99 -10.87 -12.56
CA ALA A 454 17.39 -11.21 -12.83
C ALA A 454 18.27 -11.02 -11.58
N GLY A 455 19.29 -11.86 -11.40
CA GLY A 455 20.32 -11.63 -10.39
C GLY A 455 21.36 -10.60 -10.83
N GLY A 456 21.60 -10.49 -12.14
CA GLY A 456 22.44 -9.48 -12.77
C GLY A 456 21.65 -8.30 -13.33
N THR A 457 21.90 -7.97 -14.59
CA THR A 457 21.21 -6.89 -15.31
C THR A 457 20.00 -7.42 -16.07
N LEU A 458 18.83 -6.78 -15.91
CA LEU A 458 17.68 -6.96 -16.81
C LEU A 458 17.74 -5.93 -17.93
N THR A 459 18.01 -6.40 -19.15
CA THR A 459 18.01 -5.59 -20.37
C THR A 459 16.76 -5.86 -21.19
N VAL A 460 15.98 -4.82 -21.50
CA VAL A 460 14.79 -4.93 -22.37
C VAL A 460 14.92 -4.01 -23.57
N ARG A 461 14.77 -4.54 -24.78
CA ARG A 461 15.01 -3.80 -26.04
C ARG A 461 13.85 -3.87 -27.02
N GLY A 462 13.56 -2.73 -27.64
CA GLY A 462 12.58 -2.57 -28.72
C GLY A 462 11.12 -2.54 -28.23
N GLY A 463 10.18 -2.37 -29.15
CA GLY A 463 8.75 -2.56 -28.91
C GLY A 463 8.17 -1.74 -27.75
N THR A 464 7.15 -2.29 -27.07
CA THR A 464 6.52 -1.69 -25.87
C THR A 464 6.72 -2.56 -24.65
N VAL A 465 6.80 -1.97 -23.46
CA VAL A 465 6.88 -2.69 -22.19
C VAL A 465 5.65 -2.39 -21.34
N GLN A 466 5.04 -3.43 -20.79
CA GLN A 466 3.88 -3.34 -19.90
C GLN A 466 4.17 -4.16 -18.64
N ASN A 467 4.34 -3.49 -17.50
CA ASN A 467 4.41 -4.11 -16.17
C ASN A 467 3.11 -3.79 -15.42
N THR A 468 2.10 -4.65 -15.55
CA THR A 468 0.74 -4.32 -15.12
C THR A 468 0.25 -5.22 -14.00
N GLY A 469 -0.04 -4.62 -12.84
CA GLY A 469 -0.75 -5.28 -11.75
C GLY A 469 -2.26 -5.05 -11.83
N VAL A 470 -3.01 -5.75 -10.98
CA VAL A 470 -4.46 -5.51 -10.80
C VAL A 470 -4.69 -4.52 -9.66
N GLU A 471 -5.65 -3.63 -9.86
CA GLU A 471 -6.12 -2.69 -8.85
C GLU A 471 -7.54 -3.03 -8.41
N GLY A 472 -7.88 -2.70 -7.18
CA GLY A 472 -9.24 -2.74 -6.65
C GLY A 472 -9.58 -1.45 -5.91
N ILE A 473 -10.87 -1.24 -5.63
CA ILE A 473 -11.32 -0.07 -4.88
C ILE A 473 -11.58 -0.48 -3.43
N ARG A 474 -10.84 0.13 -2.50
CA ARG A 474 -11.19 0.12 -1.08
C ARG A 474 -12.26 1.17 -0.84
N SER A 475 -13.33 0.81 -0.13
CA SER A 475 -14.39 1.75 0.24
C SER A 475 -14.68 1.72 1.72
N GLU A 476 -14.87 2.89 2.32
CA GLU A 476 -15.28 3.06 3.71
C GLU A 476 -16.61 3.80 3.78
N THR A 477 -17.62 3.13 4.31
CA THR A 477 -18.98 3.65 4.46
C THR A 477 -19.27 3.87 5.93
N GLU A 478 -19.81 5.04 6.26
CA GLU A 478 -20.31 5.35 7.58
C GLU A 478 -21.84 5.24 7.59
N ASN A 479 -22.39 4.52 8.57
CA ASN A 479 -23.83 4.40 8.76
C ASN A 479 -24.23 4.95 10.12
N GLY A 480 -25.16 5.89 10.10
CA GLY A 480 -25.70 6.49 11.30
C GLY A 480 -27.07 7.07 11.06
N ARG A 481 -27.45 7.92 11.99
CA ARG A 481 -28.70 8.67 11.95
C ARG A 481 -28.48 10.07 12.49
N VAL A 482 -29.28 11.01 12.02
CA VAL A 482 -29.26 12.40 12.46
C VAL A 482 -30.64 12.85 12.88
N ARG A 483 -30.73 13.69 13.91
CA ARG A 483 -31.97 14.36 14.31
C ARG A 483 -31.69 15.78 14.77
N PHE A 484 -32.72 16.61 14.72
CA PHE A 484 -32.73 17.95 15.27
C PHE A 484 -33.21 17.95 16.72
N ARG A 485 -32.62 18.83 17.53
CA ARG A 485 -33.05 19.09 18.89
C ARG A 485 -33.05 20.59 19.18
N ARG A 486 -34.12 21.05 19.83
CA ARG A 486 -34.28 22.43 20.28
C ARG A 486 -34.93 22.51 21.64
N ILE A 487 -34.45 23.44 22.46
CA ILE A 487 -35.04 23.79 23.74
C ILE A 487 -35.67 25.18 23.60
N GLU A 488 -36.97 25.29 23.86
CA GLU A 488 -37.71 26.55 23.85
C GLU A 488 -38.15 26.98 25.25
N HIS A 489 -38.08 28.29 25.49
CA HIS A 489 -38.50 28.94 26.74
C HIS A 489 -39.77 29.78 26.55
N HIS A 490 -40.81 29.51 27.34
CA HIS A 490 -42.06 30.29 27.34
C HIS A 490 -42.16 31.14 28.63
N GLY A 491 -42.02 32.47 28.56
CA GLY A 491 -42.33 33.36 29.69
C GLY A 491 -43.86 33.57 29.84
N ASN A 492 -44.47 33.92 30.98
CA ASN A 492 -44.01 34.31 32.32
C ASN A 492 -44.94 33.63 33.37
N TRP A 493 -44.36 33.15 34.48
CA TRP A 493 -44.99 32.58 35.70
C TRP A 493 -44.98 31.06 35.97
N SER A 494 -44.24 30.25 35.22
CA SER A 494 -43.73 28.97 35.73
C SER A 494 -42.58 28.49 34.85
N ASP A 495 -41.63 27.78 35.44
CA ASP A 495 -40.46 27.10 34.82
C ASP A 495 -40.88 26.09 33.72
N ASN A 496 -41.57 26.52 32.67
CA ASN A 496 -42.10 25.66 31.61
C ASN A 496 -41.20 25.78 30.36
N TYR A 497 -40.44 24.71 30.11
CA TYR A 497 -39.69 24.50 28.87
C TYR A 497 -40.46 23.56 27.95
N THR A 498 -40.28 23.71 26.64
CA THR A 498 -40.67 22.69 25.67
C THR A 498 -39.44 22.21 24.92
N GLU A 499 -39.25 20.90 24.92
CA GLU A 499 -38.24 20.26 24.08
C GLU A 499 -38.89 19.84 22.77
N GLU A 500 -38.27 20.23 21.67
CA GLU A 500 -38.60 19.75 20.34
C GLU A 500 -37.51 18.79 19.87
N LEU A 501 -37.93 17.59 19.50
CA LEU A 501 -37.09 16.53 18.97
C LEU A 501 -37.69 16.08 17.64
N SER A 502 -36.91 16.15 16.57
CA SER A 502 -37.32 15.52 15.32
C SER A 502 -37.22 14.00 15.42
N ALA A 503 -37.92 13.30 14.53
CA ALA A 503 -37.60 11.91 14.27
C ALA A 503 -36.15 11.78 13.77
N TRP A 504 -35.58 10.60 13.99
CA TRP A 504 -34.31 10.23 13.38
C TRP A 504 -34.48 10.06 11.88
N SER A 505 -33.50 10.55 11.13
CA SER A 505 -33.35 10.32 9.70
C SER A 505 -32.03 9.61 9.43
N ASP A 506 -32.02 8.71 8.45
CA ASP A 506 -30.82 7.96 8.10
C ASP A 506 -29.73 8.91 7.60
N PHE A 507 -28.53 8.76 8.15
CA PHE A 507 -27.34 9.52 7.81
C PHE A 507 -26.29 8.55 7.29
N THR A 508 -26.16 8.50 5.97
CA THR A 508 -25.20 7.64 5.27
C THR A 508 -24.47 8.51 4.24
N PRO A 509 -23.38 9.21 4.58
CA PRO A 509 -22.64 10.01 3.60
C PRO A 509 -22.07 9.11 2.50
N ALA A 510 -21.82 9.68 1.32
CA ALA A 510 -21.23 8.92 0.21
C ALA A 510 -19.85 8.33 0.63
N PRO A 511 -19.55 7.06 0.27
CA PRO A 511 -18.37 6.35 0.78
C PRO A 511 -17.05 7.04 0.43
N ILE A 512 -16.07 6.97 1.34
CA ILE A 512 -14.67 7.29 1.00
C ILE A 512 -14.15 6.15 0.12
N THR A 513 -13.51 6.49 -1.00
CA THR A 513 -12.96 5.48 -1.92
C THR A 513 -11.49 5.76 -2.23
N SER A 514 -10.70 4.70 -2.37
CA SER A 514 -9.27 4.77 -2.71
C SER A 514 -8.88 3.53 -3.52
N THR A 515 -8.01 3.71 -4.51
CA THR A 515 -7.44 2.60 -5.29
C THR A 515 -6.38 1.88 -4.46
N VAL A 516 -6.43 0.55 -4.46
CA VAL A 516 -5.43 -0.32 -3.83
C VAL A 516 -4.88 -1.27 -4.88
N THR A 517 -3.57 -1.25 -5.07
CA THR A 517 -2.88 -2.24 -5.90
C THR A 517 -2.92 -3.58 -5.18
N LEU A 518 -3.49 -4.59 -5.83
CA LEU A 518 -3.60 -5.92 -5.28
C LEU A 518 -2.23 -6.60 -5.34
N ALA A 519 -1.71 -6.92 -4.16
CA ALA A 519 -0.42 -7.57 -4.04
C ALA A 519 -0.56 -9.09 -4.25
N ASN A 520 0.47 -9.68 -4.87
CA ASN A 520 0.64 -11.13 -4.93
C ASN A 520 0.94 -11.75 -3.54
N TYR A 521 1.24 -10.90 -2.55
CA TYR A 521 1.56 -11.25 -1.17
C TYR A 521 0.71 -10.41 -0.21
N ARG A 522 0.26 -11.00 0.90
CA ARG A 522 -0.43 -10.26 1.97
C ARG A 522 0.57 -9.89 3.06
N TYR A 523 0.51 -8.67 3.59
CA TYR A 523 1.39 -8.23 4.68
C TYR A 523 0.60 -8.16 5.99
N GLU A 524 1.14 -8.71 7.07
CA GLU A 524 0.56 -8.68 8.41
C GLU A 524 1.55 -8.06 9.41
N ASP A 525 1.16 -6.93 10.00
CA ASP A 525 1.95 -6.21 10.99
C ASP A 525 1.66 -6.75 12.41
N HIS A 526 2.67 -7.30 13.09
CA HIS A 526 2.55 -7.76 14.48
C HIS A 526 3.14 -6.69 15.43
N ALA A 527 2.28 -5.91 16.08
CA ALA A 527 2.72 -4.85 17.01
C ALA A 527 3.46 -5.40 18.26
N ALA A 528 4.52 -4.71 18.69
CA ALA A 528 5.41 -5.12 19.79
C ALA A 528 4.85 -4.91 21.23
N ASN A 529 3.57 -4.57 21.42
CA ASN A 529 2.96 -4.47 22.76
C ASN A 529 1.42 -4.55 22.68
N PRO A 530 0.73 -5.49 23.35
CA PRO A 530 -0.73 -5.61 23.29
C PRO A 530 -1.52 -4.60 24.15
N THR A 531 -0.89 -3.58 24.74
CA THR A 531 -1.53 -2.74 25.78
C THR A 531 -2.06 -1.39 25.33
N ALA A 532 -2.27 -1.19 24.02
CA ALA A 532 -3.07 -0.07 23.51
C ALA A 532 -3.88 -0.45 22.26
N ALA A 533 -4.59 -1.57 22.32
CA ALA A 533 -5.73 -1.85 21.45
C ALA A 533 -6.80 -2.55 22.29
N ARG A 534 -7.75 -1.78 22.83
CA ARG A 534 -8.96 -2.37 23.41
C ARG A 534 -9.86 -2.83 22.28
N ASP A 535 -10.21 -4.11 22.35
CA ASP A 535 -11.20 -4.86 21.57
C ASP A 535 -10.95 -5.04 20.07
N VAL A 536 -9.91 -5.81 19.75
CA VAL A 536 -10.08 -6.91 18.80
C VAL A 536 -9.83 -8.20 19.58
N GLN A 537 -10.91 -8.88 19.97
CA GLN A 537 -10.80 -10.20 20.56
C GLN A 537 -10.12 -11.14 19.56
N SER A 538 -8.96 -11.64 20.00
CA SER A 538 -8.26 -12.82 19.52
C SER A 538 -9.21 -13.88 18.98
N ALA A 539 -9.16 -14.11 17.67
CA ALA A 539 -9.59 -15.37 17.08
C ALA A 539 -8.49 -16.42 17.30
N ASN A 540 -8.35 -16.88 18.55
CA ASN A 540 -7.93 -18.26 18.80
C ASN A 540 -9.11 -19.16 18.43
N GLY A 541 -9.32 -19.30 17.13
CA GLY A 541 -10.33 -20.14 16.53
C GLY A 541 -9.71 -20.77 15.31
N SER A 542 -9.49 -22.08 15.39
CA SER A 542 -9.39 -22.99 14.25
C SER A 542 -10.04 -22.39 13.01
N ALA A 543 -9.22 -22.14 11.98
CA ALA A 543 -9.70 -21.68 10.68
C ALA A 543 -10.95 -22.50 10.28
N PRO A 544 -12.04 -21.85 9.84
CA PRO A 544 -13.18 -22.59 9.34
C PRO A 544 -12.70 -23.41 8.14
N VAL A 545 -12.69 -24.72 8.32
CA VAL A 545 -12.64 -25.71 7.24
C VAL A 545 -13.89 -25.49 6.40
N GLY A 546 -13.76 -24.73 5.31
CA GLY A 546 -14.90 -24.37 4.47
C GLY A 546 -14.53 -23.39 3.36
N GLY A 547 -13.67 -23.83 2.44
CA GLY A 547 -13.24 -23.07 1.27
C GLY A 547 -11.73 -23.18 1.02
N THR A 548 -11.24 -24.39 0.72
CA THR A 548 -9.83 -24.60 0.39
C THR A 548 -9.53 -24.04 -1.00
N HIS A 549 -9.07 -22.78 -1.06
CA HIS A 549 -8.32 -22.28 -2.21
C HIS A 549 -6.83 -22.54 -1.92
N PRO A 550 -6.23 -23.64 -2.42
CA PRO A 550 -4.83 -24.03 -2.11
C PRO A 550 -3.76 -23.04 -2.61
N PHE A 551 -4.16 -21.93 -3.24
CA PHE A 551 -3.30 -20.94 -3.89
C PHE A 551 -3.66 -19.49 -3.50
N ALA A 552 -4.20 -19.29 -2.29
CA ALA A 552 -4.35 -17.96 -1.74
C ALA A 552 -2.98 -17.25 -1.62
N PRO A 553 -2.89 -15.91 -1.73
CA PRO A 553 -1.63 -15.18 -1.59
C PRO A 553 -0.92 -15.50 -0.29
N PRO A 554 0.39 -15.81 -0.31
CA PRO A 554 1.12 -16.08 0.91
C PRO A 554 1.26 -14.82 1.78
N VAL A 555 1.38 -15.03 3.09
CA VAL A 555 1.43 -13.96 4.10
C VAL A 555 2.88 -13.67 4.49
N ILE A 556 3.28 -12.41 4.45
CA ILE A 556 4.54 -11.87 4.98
C ILE A 556 4.24 -11.21 6.32
N SER A 557 4.84 -11.76 7.39
CA SER A 557 4.75 -11.22 8.74
C SER A 557 5.83 -10.19 8.97
N ILE A 558 5.47 -9.04 9.54
CA ILE A 558 6.37 -7.95 9.89
C ILE A 558 6.39 -7.81 11.42
N THR A 559 7.56 -8.02 12.03
CA THR A 559 7.75 -7.90 13.49
C THR A 559 8.74 -6.78 13.82
N PRO A 560 8.43 -5.85 14.74
CA PRO A 560 9.38 -4.82 15.17
C PRO A 560 10.61 -5.42 15.87
N GLY A 561 11.78 -4.92 15.50
CA GLY A 561 13.05 -5.15 16.16
C GLY A 561 13.36 -4.09 17.23
N PRO A 562 14.37 -4.33 18.08
CA PRO A 562 14.65 -3.57 19.29
C PRO A 562 15.23 -2.17 19.03
N ASP A 563 15.76 -1.93 17.83
CA ASP A 563 16.37 -0.65 17.40
C ASP A 563 15.54 0.08 16.33
N GLY A 564 14.26 -0.27 16.20
CA GLY A 564 13.39 0.26 15.14
C GLY A 564 13.54 -0.46 13.80
N SER A 565 14.39 -1.49 13.70
CA SER A 565 14.39 -2.42 12.57
C SER A 565 13.08 -3.22 12.50
N GLN A 566 12.86 -3.93 11.41
CA GLN A 566 11.75 -4.87 11.23
C GLN A 566 12.29 -6.22 10.78
N ILE A 567 11.67 -7.29 11.25
CA ILE A 567 11.94 -8.65 10.84
C ILE A 567 10.82 -9.09 9.91
N LEU A 568 11.18 -9.49 8.69
CA LEU A 568 10.27 -10.07 7.72
C LEU A 568 10.48 -11.56 7.67
N THR A 569 9.39 -12.31 7.64
CA THR A 569 9.39 -13.76 7.47
C THR A 569 8.08 -14.20 6.84
N GLY A 570 8.07 -15.38 6.21
CA GLY A 570 6.90 -15.90 5.50
C GLY A 570 6.98 -15.59 4.00
N GLY A 571 5.84 -15.32 3.37
CA GLY A 571 5.76 -15.04 1.93
C GLY A 571 5.84 -16.29 1.04
N PHE A 572 5.66 -17.49 1.59
CA PHE A 572 5.62 -18.73 0.81
C PHE A 572 4.46 -19.64 1.25
N ASN A 573 3.89 -20.36 0.28
CA ASN A 573 2.93 -21.43 0.53
C ASN A 573 3.63 -22.78 0.30
N LEU A 574 3.49 -23.70 1.25
CA LEU A 574 4.04 -25.05 1.14
C LEU A 574 3.07 -25.95 0.36
N THR A 575 2.90 -25.65 -0.92
CA THR A 575 2.12 -26.48 -1.83
C THR A 575 3.04 -27.54 -2.44
N LEU A 576 2.59 -28.80 -2.48
CA LEU A 576 3.38 -29.88 -3.09
C LEU A 576 3.57 -29.61 -4.60
N PRO A 577 4.79 -29.79 -5.14
CA PRO A 577 5.05 -29.53 -6.55
C PRO A 577 4.28 -30.51 -7.45
N GLY A 578 3.77 -30.01 -8.58
CA GLY A 578 3.08 -30.81 -9.59
C GLY A 578 3.95 -31.22 -10.78
N GLY A 579 5.12 -30.58 -10.98
CA GLY A 579 5.98 -30.83 -12.13
C GLY A 579 6.70 -32.18 -12.09
N SER A 580 6.96 -32.77 -13.26
CA SER A 580 7.63 -34.08 -13.38
C SER A 580 9.10 -34.10 -12.93
N LEU A 581 9.73 -32.94 -12.72
CA LEU A 581 11.06 -32.82 -12.12
C LEU A 581 11.10 -33.26 -10.65
N PHE A 582 9.98 -33.17 -9.93
CA PHE A 582 9.91 -33.45 -8.51
C PHE A 582 9.01 -34.66 -8.23
N HIS A 583 9.48 -35.54 -7.36
CA HIS A 583 8.75 -36.72 -6.91
C HIS A 583 8.39 -36.58 -5.43
N ILE A 584 7.13 -36.87 -5.10
CA ILE A 584 6.64 -36.88 -3.72
C ILE A 584 6.88 -38.26 -3.11
N ASN A 585 7.80 -38.36 -2.16
CA ASN A 585 8.10 -39.60 -1.46
C ASN A 585 7.31 -39.69 -0.15
N THR A 586 6.22 -40.45 -0.13
CA THR A 586 5.35 -40.59 1.06
C THR A 586 5.83 -41.65 2.05
N ASN A 587 6.94 -42.34 1.79
CA ASN A 587 7.48 -43.34 2.71
C ASN A 587 7.88 -42.69 4.05
N PRO A 588 7.41 -43.21 5.22
CA PRO A 588 7.78 -42.67 6.53
C PRO A 588 9.28 -42.72 6.83
N GLY A 589 10.02 -43.68 6.25
CA GLY A 589 11.47 -43.80 6.41
C GLY A 589 12.29 -43.01 5.40
N ALA A 590 11.65 -42.28 4.47
CA ALA A 590 12.37 -41.46 3.51
C ALA A 590 12.92 -40.19 4.17
N ARG A 591 14.11 -39.78 3.73
CA ARG A 591 14.82 -38.59 4.22
C ARG A 591 14.12 -37.28 3.85
N TYR A 592 13.54 -37.23 2.65
CA TYR A 592 12.95 -36.05 2.05
C TYR A 592 11.51 -36.33 1.61
N LEU A 593 10.61 -35.35 1.75
CA LEU A 593 9.24 -35.47 1.25
C LEU A 593 9.19 -35.18 -0.25
N VAL A 594 9.95 -34.18 -0.71
CA VAL A 594 10.11 -33.83 -2.12
C VAL A 594 11.54 -34.19 -2.56
N GLU A 595 11.66 -35.03 -3.56
CA GLU A 595 12.94 -35.44 -4.14
C GLU A 595 13.01 -35.02 -5.61
N THR A 596 14.14 -34.48 -6.03
CA THR A 596 14.40 -34.11 -7.43
C THR A 596 14.70 -35.36 -8.23
N ASP A 597 14.23 -35.45 -9.47
CA ASP A 597 14.46 -36.58 -10.38
C ASP A 597 15.97 -36.89 -10.46
N PRO A 598 16.43 -38.08 -9.99
CA PRO A 598 17.85 -38.43 -10.01
C PRO A 598 18.47 -38.46 -11.40
N ARG A 599 17.66 -38.67 -12.45
CA ARG A 599 18.12 -38.59 -13.84
C ARG A 599 18.52 -37.16 -14.21
N PHE A 600 17.87 -36.15 -13.64
CA PHE A 600 18.25 -34.75 -13.85
C PHE A 600 19.49 -34.37 -13.03
N THR A 601 19.49 -34.68 -11.72
CA THR A 601 20.61 -34.29 -10.83
C THR A 601 21.91 -35.04 -11.10
N GLN A 602 21.88 -36.12 -11.89
CA GLN A 602 23.03 -37.02 -12.10
C GLN A 602 23.65 -37.49 -10.77
N PHE A 603 22.83 -37.62 -9.72
CA PHE A 603 23.26 -37.96 -8.37
C PHE A 603 24.26 -36.96 -7.74
N ARG A 604 24.29 -35.70 -8.23
CA ARG A 604 25.05 -34.61 -7.59
C ARG A 604 24.46 -34.29 -6.21
N ASN A 605 25.34 -34.02 -5.25
CA ASN A 605 24.96 -33.63 -3.89
C ASN A 605 24.90 -32.10 -3.79
N PHE A 606 23.70 -31.56 -3.61
CA PHE A 606 23.45 -30.15 -3.34
C PHE A 606 23.45 -29.90 -1.83
N ILE A 607 23.89 -28.71 -1.37
CA ILE A 607 23.78 -28.36 0.05
C ILE A 607 22.30 -28.33 0.46
N SER A 608 21.99 -28.90 1.63
CA SER A 608 20.64 -28.97 2.21
C SER A 608 20.67 -28.59 3.69
N SER A 609 19.49 -28.54 4.30
CA SER A 609 19.30 -28.37 5.75
C SER A 609 19.98 -29.45 6.60
N ASP A 610 20.43 -30.57 6.01
CA ASP A 610 21.31 -31.53 6.69
C ASP A 610 22.61 -30.85 7.17
N TYR A 611 23.13 -29.87 6.42
CA TYR A 611 24.29 -29.08 6.83
C TYR A 611 24.03 -28.33 8.15
N PHE A 612 22.86 -27.71 8.29
CA PHE A 612 22.46 -27.00 9.50
C PHE A 612 22.41 -27.96 10.72
N LEU A 613 21.77 -29.12 10.55
CA LEU A 613 21.62 -30.12 11.61
C LEU A 613 22.96 -30.74 12.02
N GLN A 614 23.78 -31.14 11.04
CA GLN A 614 25.10 -31.72 11.29
C GLN A 614 26.03 -30.73 12.00
N THR A 615 25.96 -29.45 11.62
CA THR A 615 26.76 -28.39 12.27
C THR A 615 26.33 -28.16 13.72
N LEU A 616 25.07 -28.42 14.07
CA LEU A 616 24.57 -28.46 15.45
C LEU A 616 24.81 -29.80 16.16
N LYS A 617 25.55 -30.72 15.54
CA LYS A 617 25.82 -32.09 16.04
C LYS A 617 24.55 -32.90 16.28
N ARG A 618 23.53 -32.66 15.44
CA ARG A 618 22.31 -33.47 15.38
C ARG A 618 22.39 -34.43 14.21
N ASP A 619 21.85 -35.63 14.40
CA ASP A 619 21.82 -36.68 13.38
C ASP A 619 20.58 -36.49 12.49
N PRO A 620 20.73 -36.10 11.20
CA PRO A 620 19.58 -35.86 10.34
C PRO A 620 18.69 -37.08 10.13
N GLU A 621 19.19 -38.30 10.36
CA GLU A 621 18.42 -39.54 10.27
C GLU A 621 17.46 -39.73 11.45
N ARG A 622 17.69 -39.03 12.57
CA ARG A 622 16.88 -39.11 13.80
C ARG A 622 15.98 -37.89 14.01
N GLU A 623 16.12 -36.89 13.15
CA GLU A 623 15.28 -35.70 13.14
C GLU A 623 14.04 -35.94 12.27
N LEU A 624 13.13 -34.98 12.28
CA LEU A 624 11.98 -34.97 11.38
C LEU A 624 12.44 -34.97 9.91
N LYS A 625 11.61 -35.59 9.06
CA LYS A 625 11.78 -35.62 7.61
C LYS A 625 11.92 -34.20 7.06
N ARG A 626 12.82 -33.97 6.10
CA ARG A 626 12.99 -32.64 5.51
C ARG A 626 11.98 -32.43 4.40
N TYR A 627 11.54 -31.19 4.22
CA TYR A 627 10.53 -30.88 3.22
C TYR A 627 11.00 -31.23 1.80
N GLY A 628 12.26 -30.99 1.47
CA GLY A 628 12.84 -31.48 0.21
C GLY A 628 14.33 -31.75 0.28
N ASP A 629 14.87 -32.27 -0.81
CA ASP A 629 16.32 -32.42 -0.99
C ASP A 629 17.03 -31.06 -1.17
N GLY A 630 18.37 -31.07 -1.26
CA GLY A 630 19.15 -29.84 -1.31
C GLY A 630 18.85 -28.96 -2.54
N PHE A 631 18.51 -29.57 -3.68
CA PHE A 631 18.16 -28.82 -4.88
C PHE A 631 16.82 -28.09 -4.70
N TYR A 632 15.81 -28.81 -4.21
CA TYR A 632 14.48 -28.23 -3.99
C TYR A 632 14.48 -27.19 -2.86
N GLU A 633 15.20 -27.44 -1.75
CA GLU A 633 15.32 -26.47 -0.66
C GLU A 633 16.00 -25.17 -1.10
N GLN A 634 17.02 -25.25 -1.97
CA GLN A 634 17.64 -24.05 -2.53
C GLN A 634 16.63 -23.22 -3.33
N GLN A 635 15.79 -23.85 -4.16
CA GLN A 635 14.72 -23.15 -4.87
C GLN A 635 13.73 -22.50 -3.88
N LEU A 636 13.30 -23.25 -2.86
CA LEU A 636 12.42 -22.74 -1.82
C LEU A 636 12.99 -21.50 -1.10
N ILE A 637 14.30 -21.45 -0.86
CA ILE A 637 14.94 -20.29 -0.23
C ILE A 637 15.00 -19.08 -1.16
N ASN A 638 15.35 -19.26 -2.44
CA ASN A 638 15.30 -18.15 -3.40
C ASN A 638 13.87 -17.61 -3.55
N ASP A 639 12.87 -18.50 -3.56
CA ASP A 639 11.46 -18.09 -3.67
C ASP A 639 11.01 -17.29 -2.45
N GLN A 640 11.48 -17.66 -1.25
CA GLN A 640 11.28 -16.87 -0.03
C GLN A 640 11.98 -15.51 -0.11
N ILE A 641 13.24 -15.46 -0.55
CA ILE A 641 13.97 -14.19 -0.70
C ILE A 641 13.27 -13.29 -1.73
N LEU A 642 12.85 -13.85 -2.86
CA LEU A 642 12.09 -13.12 -3.87
C LEU A 642 10.78 -12.57 -3.31
N ALA A 643 10.01 -13.40 -2.60
CA ALA A 643 8.79 -12.96 -1.95
C ALA A 643 9.03 -11.82 -0.96
N LEU A 644 10.06 -11.93 -0.12
CA LEU A 644 10.35 -10.98 0.95
C LEU A 644 11.03 -9.69 0.48
N THR A 645 11.68 -9.70 -0.69
CA THR A 645 12.56 -8.58 -1.13
C THR A 645 12.28 -8.08 -2.54
N GLY A 646 11.57 -8.85 -3.35
CA GLY A 646 11.42 -8.61 -4.79
C GLY A 646 12.71 -8.85 -5.59
N ARG A 647 13.78 -9.42 -5.00
CA ARG A 647 15.08 -9.64 -5.64
C ARG A 647 15.42 -11.11 -5.74
N ARG A 648 16.30 -11.45 -6.69
CA ARG A 648 16.82 -12.81 -6.85
C ARG A 648 17.75 -13.23 -5.70
N TYR A 649 18.59 -12.30 -5.26
CA TYR A 649 19.58 -12.50 -4.20
C TYR A 649 19.54 -11.32 -3.24
N LEU A 650 19.94 -11.57 -1.99
CA LEU A 650 20.29 -10.54 -1.02
C LEU A 650 21.55 -9.80 -1.47
N ASP A 651 21.70 -8.56 -1.02
CA ASP A 651 22.85 -7.73 -1.37
C ASP A 651 24.17 -8.42 -0.96
N GLY A 652 25.12 -8.50 -1.90
CA GLY A 652 26.41 -9.14 -1.71
C GLY A 652 26.49 -10.60 -2.19
N TYR A 653 25.36 -11.20 -2.59
CA TYR A 653 25.31 -12.55 -3.16
C TYR A 653 25.04 -12.54 -4.66
N ARG A 654 25.52 -13.58 -5.35
CA ARG A 654 25.33 -13.84 -6.79
C ARG A 654 25.10 -15.31 -7.11
N ASP A 655 25.08 -16.15 -6.09
CA ASP A 655 24.98 -17.60 -6.19
C ASP A 655 24.13 -18.13 -5.05
N THR A 656 23.21 -19.04 -5.39
CA THR A 656 22.24 -19.60 -4.47
C THR A 656 22.87 -20.46 -3.38
N GLU A 657 23.86 -21.29 -3.72
CA GLU A 657 24.46 -22.21 -2.77
C GLU A 657 25.24 -21.45 -1.69
N ALA A 658 26.01 -20.44 -2.11
CA ALA A 658 26.74 -19.55 -1.22
C ALA A 658 25.80 -18.77 -0.27
N GLU A 659 24.71 -18.22 -0.80
CA GLU A 659 23.71 -17.49 -0.01
C GLU A 659 23.00 -18.40 1.01
N TYR A 660 22.51 -19.56 0.56
CA TYR A 660 21.82 -20.49 1.44
C TYR A 660 22.73 -20.98 2.58
N LYS A 661 24.00 -21.29 2.25
CA LYS A 661 24.98 -21.67 3.26
C LYS A 661 25.22 -20.55 4.28
N ALA A 662 25.38 -19.31 3.83
CA ALA A 662 25.63 -18.17 4.72
C ALA A 662 24.46 -17.92 5.67
N LEU A 663 23.22 -18.02 5.17
CA LEU A 663 22.01 -17.88 6.00
C LEU A 663 21.88 -19.04 7.02
N MET A 664 22.24 -20.26 6.63
CA MET A 664 22.29 -21.40 7.57
C MET A 664 23.39 -21.23 8.63
N ASP A 665 24.57 -20.74 8.24
CA ASP A 665 25.66 -20.46 9.18
C ASP A 665 25.23 -19.41 10.23
N ALA A 666 24.52 -18.36 9.81
CA ALA A 666 23.93 -17.36 10.71
C ALA A 666 22.89 -17.99 11.66
N GLY A 667 22.03 -18.86 11.14
CA GLY A 667 21.05 -19.58 11.95
C GLY A 667 21.67 -20.54 12.98
N VAL A 668 22.77 -21.21 12.62
CA VAL A 668 23.55 -22.06 13.53
C VAL A 668 24.19 -21.23 14.65
N LEU A 669 24.74 -20.06 14.32
CA LEU A 669 25.30 -19.14 15.32
C LEU A 669 24.23 -18.68 16.30
N PHE A 670 23.06 -18.28 15.79
CA PHE A 670 21.92 -17.88 16.59
C PHE A 670 21.43 -19.02 17.51
N ALA A 671 21.30 -20.25 16.96
CA ALA A 671 20.92 -21.43 17.74
C ALA A 671 21.86 -21.68 18.93
N ARG A 672 23.17 -21.57 18.71
CA ARG A 672 24.19 -21.79 19.75
C ARG A 672 24.17 -20.69 20.80
N GLN A 673 24.04 -19.43 20.38
CA GLN A 673 24.02 -18.27 21.27
C GLN A 673 22.84 -18.32 22.25
N TYR A 674 21.65 -18.69 21.75
CA TYR A 674 20.41 -18.69 22.53
C TYR A 674 19.94 -20.09 22.96
N GLN A 675 20.77 -21.12 22.73
CA GLN A 675 20.50 -22.53 23.10
C GLN A 675 19.17 -23.05 22.54
N LEU A 676 18.83 -22.65 21.32
CA LEU A 676 17.56 -23.00 20.67
C LEU A 676 17.66 -24.35 19.97
N THR A 677 16.52 -25.03 19.89
CA THR A 677 16.36 -26.30 19.18
C THR A 677 15.61 -26.06 17.87
N PRO A 678 16.18 -26.38 16.70
CA PRO A 678 15.43 -26.37 15.43
C PRO A 678 14.21 -27.30 15.50
N GLY A 679 13.17 -26.96 14.75
CA GLY A 679 11.86 -27.61 14.78
C GLY A 679 10.76 -26.76 15.42
N VAL A 680 11.12 -25.77 16.24
CA VAL A 680 10.17 -24.80 16.83
C VAL A 680 10.32 -23.45 16.14
N ALA A 681 9.22 -22.82 15.72
CA ALA A 681 9.23 -21.48 15.13
C ALA A 681 9.77 -20.44 16.12
N LEU A 682 10.46 -19.41 15.63
CA LEU A 682 10.94 -18.32 16.49
C LEU A 682 9.75 -17.52 17.05
N SER A 683 9.75 -17.27 18.37
CA SER A 683 8.75 -16.40 18.99
C SER A 683 8.98 -14.92 18.63
N ALA A 684 8.00 -14.05 18.86
CA ALA A 684 8.15 -12.61 18.63
C ALA A 684 9.33 -12.03 19.43
N GLU A 685 9.53 -12.50 20.66
CA GLU A 685 10.64 -12.10 21.52
C GLU A 685 11.99 -12.59 20.96
N GLN A 686 12.04 -13.78 20.36
CA GLN A 686 13.24 -14.31 19.73
C GLN A 686 13.56 -13.62 18.41
N MET A 687 12.55 -13.29 17.61
CA MET A 687 12.70 -12.50 16.38
C MET A 687 13.28 -11.11 16.69
N ALA A 688 12.84 -10.48 17.78
CA ALA A 688 13.40 -9.23 18.24
C ALA A 688 14.90 -9.32 18.65
N LEU A 689 15.48 -10.52 18.80
CA LEU A 689 16.92 -10.68 19.10
C LEU A 689 17.78 -10.83 17.83
N LEU A 690 17.17 -10.87 16.65
CA LEU A 690 17.90 -11.01 15.40
C LEU A 690 18.74 -9.77 15.09
N THR A 691 19.99 -10.02 14.73
CA THR A 691 20.95 -8.97 14.33
C THR A 691 21.37 -9.08 12.86
N THR A 692 21.16 -10.24 12.24
CA THR A 692 21.49 -10.56 10.84
C THR A 692 20.34 -11.36 10.19
N ASP A 693 20.34 -11.41 8.86
CA ASP A 693 19.50 -12.32 8.09
C ASP A 693 19.91 -13.78 8.37
N LEU A 694 18.94 -14.71 8.42
CA LEU A 694 19.22 -16.13 8.64
C LEU A 694 18.18 -17.07 8.06
N VAL A 695 18.53 -18.35 8.02
CA VAL A 695 17.59 -19.47 7.84
C VAL A 695 17.40 -20.21 9.16
N TRP A 696 16.15 -20.54 9.47
CA TRP A 696 15.77 -21.35 10.63
C TRP A 696 14.90 -22.55 10.20
N LEU A 697 15.15 -23.73 10.78
CA LEU A 697 14.36 -24.92 10.50
C LEU A 697 13.13 -24.98 11.42
N THR A 698 11.95 -25.02 10.83
CA THR A 698 10.67 -25.04 11.56
C THR A 698 9.86 -26.28 11.18
N ALA A 699 9.29 -26.98 12.16
CA ALA A 699 8.38 -28.09 11.88
C ALA A 699 7.06 -27.56 11.32
N ARG A 700 6.59 -28.16 10.22
CA ARG A 700 5.32 -27.81 9.57
C ARG A 700 4.56 -29.09 9.22
N THR A 701 3.25 -29.06 9.42
CA THR A 701 2.34 -30.11 8.96
C THR A 701 1.95 -29.86 7.50
N ILE A 702 2.23 -30.82 6.62
CA ILE A 702 1.88 -30.79 5.20
C ILE A 702 0.73 -31.75 4.93
N THR A 703 -0.28 -31.29 4.22
CA THR A 703 -1.40 -32.14 3.74
C THR A 703 -1.04 -32.77 2.40
N LEU A 704 -1.10 -34.10 2.32
CA LEU A 704 -0.86 -34.88 1.11
C LEU A 704 -2.12 -34.91 0.23
N ALA A 705 -1.98 -35.33 -1.03
CA ALA A 705 -3.08 -35.37 -2.00
C ALA A 705 -4.25 -36.29 -1.58
N ASP A 706 -3.99 -37.29 -0.73
CA ASP A 706 -4.99 -38.20 -0.18
C ASP A 706 -5.70 -37.66 1.08
N GLY A 707 -5.36 -36.43 1.50
CA GLY A 707 -5.88 -35.78 2.70
C GLY A 707 -5.18 -36.18 4.01
N SER A 708 -4.22 -37.12 3.97
CA SER A 708 -3.38 -37.41 5.13
C SER A 708 -2.38 -36.28 5.39
N THR A 709 -1.74 -36.29 6.57
CA THR A 709 -0.78 -35.24 6.94
C THR A 709 0.57 -35.84 7.34
N THR A 710 1.65 -35.12 7.05
CA THR A 710 3.02 -35.47 7.44
C THR A 710 3.71 -34.24 8.02
N GLU A 711 4.48 -34.42 9.10
CA GLU A 711 5.26 -33.34 9.72
C GLU A 711 6.67 -33.35 9.17
N VAL A 712 7.15 -32.19 8.72
CA VAL A 712 8.47 -32.03 8.08
C VAL A 712 9.19 -30.78 8.59
N LEU A 713 10.53 -30.79 8.54
CA LEU A 713 11.34 -29.58 8.73
C LEU A 713 11.37 -28.77 7.44
N VAL A 714 11.07 -27.48 7.59
CA VAL A 714 11.06 -26.50 6.51
C VAL A 714 12.10 -25.42 6.81
N PRO A 715 13.04 -25.13 5.88
CA PRO A 715 13.95 -24.01 6.04
C PRO A 715 13.20 -22.70 5.74
N GLN A 716 13.19 -21.79 6.72
CA GLN A 716 12.46 -20.53 6.68
C GLN A 716 13.41 -19.34 6.80
N VAL A 717 13.26 -18.35 5.93
CA VAL A 717 14.08 -17.13 5.88
C VAL A 717 13.53 -16.08 6.85
N TYR A 718 14.42 -15.47 7.62
CA TYR A 718 14.15 -14.31 8.46
C TYR A 718 15.07 -13.17 8.03
N LEU A 719 14.49 -12.08 7.53
CA LEU A 719 15.25 -10.92 7.05
C LEU A 719 15.09 -9.76 8.03
N ARG A 720 16.22 -9.22 8.47
CA ARG A 720 16.28 -8.01 9.29
C ARG A 720 16.43 -6.81 8.36
N ARG A 721 15.44 -5.92 8.38
CA ARG A 721 15.43 -4.68 7.60
C ARG A 721 15.44 -3.48 8.51
N THR A 722 16.35 -2.56 8.26
CA THR A 722 16.46 -1.32 9.05
C THR A 722 15.50 -0.23 8.57
N ARG A 723 14.77 -0.43 7.46
CA ARG A 723 13.90 0.58 6.85
C ARG A 723 12.63 -0.01 6.25
N THR A 724 11.58 0.82 6.23
CA THR A 724 10.24 0.47 5.73
C THR A 724 10.11 0.39 4.22
N ASP A 725 11.02 1.02 3.49
CA ASP A 725 10.90 1.15 2.03
C ASP A 725 11.22 -0.17 1.31
N ASP A 726 11.94 -1.11 1.95
CA ASP A 726 12.29 -2.43 1.42
C ASP A 726 11.15 -3.44 1.47
N LEU A 727 10.01 -3.06 2.06
CA LEU A 727 9.11 -4.05 2.63
C LEU A 727 8.01 -4.53 1.71
N ARG A 728 7.67 -3.80 0.63
CA ARG A 728 6.42 -4.05 -0.08
C ARG A 728 6.57 -3.87 -1.58
N HIS A 729 6.59 -4.98 -2.32
CA HIS A 729 6.23 -5.00 -3.74
C HIS A 729 4.80 -5.53 -3.89
N SER A 730 4.04 -4.94 -4.81
CA SER A 730 2.65 -5.30 -5.10
C SER A 730 2.41 -5.33 -6.61
N GLY A 731 1.43 -6.12 -7.06
CA GLY A 731 1.12 -6.34 -8.47
C GLY A 731 2.22 -7.09 -9.22
N ALA A 732 2.42 -6.73 -10.49
CA ALA A 732 3.47 -7.27 -11.35
C ALA A 732 4.85 -6.76 -10.95
N LEU A 733 5.86 -7.64 -10.99
CA LEU A 733 7.24 -7.34 -10.58
C LEU A 733 8.21 -7.46 -11.76
N MET A 734 8.99 -6.40 -12.01
CA MET A 734 10.24 -6.46 -12.77
C MET A 734 11.40 -6.03 -11.87
N ALA A 735 12.34 -6.93 -11.62
CA ALA A 735 13.43 -6.64 -10.70
C ALA A 735 14.77 -7.20 -11.15
N ALA A 736 15.84 -6.49 -10.80
CA ALA A 736 17.21 -6.92 -11.08
C ALA A 736 18.20 -6.22 -10.15
N THR A 737 19.49 -6.60 -10.21
CA THR A 737 20.54 -5.74 -9.64
C THR A 737 20.56 -4.41 -10.37
N ASP A 738 20.53 -4.44 -11.71
CA ASP A 738 20.43 -3.25 -12.56
C ASP A 738 19.38 -3.47 -13.65
N ILE A 739 18.65 -2.42 -14.01
CA ILE A 739 17.62 -2.44 -15.05
C ILE A 739 17.99 -1.43 -16.15
N ASP A 740 18.08 -1.90 -17.39
CA ASP A 740 18.22 -1.06 -18.59
C ASP A 740 17.11 -1.39 -19.60
N VAL A 741 16.11 -0.52 -19.67
CA VAL A 741 14.99 -0.64 -20.59
C VAL A 741 15.12 0.41 -21.69
N HIS A 742 15.11 -0.03 -22.94
CA HIS A 742 15.01 0.83 -24.11
C HIS A 742 13.89 0.37 -25.04
N THR A 743 12.79 1.14 -25.09
CA THR A 743 11.59 0.84 -25.89
C THR A 743 11.45 1.78 -27.08
N THR A 744 10.99 1.25 -28.22
CA THR A 744 10.62 2.05 -29.40
C THR A 744 9.16 2.55 -29.32
N GLY A 745 8.38 1.99 -28.39
CA GLY A 745 7.03 2.42 -28.03
C GLY A 745 6.94 2.74 -26.55
N ASP A 746 5.73 2.75 -26.01
CA ASP A 746 5.48 3.15 -24.62
C ASP A 746 6.03 2.14 -23.61
N LEU A 747 6.44 2.67 -22.45
CA LEU A 747 6.68 1.92 -21.24
C LEU A 747 5.55 2.24 -20.26
N VAL A 748 4.74 1.25 -19.91
CA VAL A 748 3.63 1.39 -18.96
C VAL A 748 3.91 0.55 -17.72
N ASN A 749 3.86 1.17 -16.55
CA ASN A 749 4.02 0.51 -15.26
C ASN A 749 2.85 0.84 -14.32
N SER A 750 2.13 -0.19 -13.88
CA SER A 750 1.23 -0.15 -12.73
C SER A 750 1.60 -1.15 -11.62
N GLY A 751 2.64 -1.95 -11.86
CA GLY A 751 3.29 -2.80 -10.86
C GLY A 751 4.54 -2.14 -10.25
N THR A 752 5.52 -2.95 -9.91
CA THR A 752 6.80 -2.53 -9.33
C THR A 752 7.96 -2.79 -10.31
N ILE A 753 8.78 -1.76 -10.57
CA ILE A 753 10.08 -1.87 -11.25
C ILE A 753 11.17 -1.47 -10.23
N SER A 754 12.08 -2.39 -9.92
CA SER A 754 13.03 -2.23 -8.80
C SER A 754 14.44 -2.73 -9.12
N GLY A 755 15.46 -1.92 -8.81
CA GLY A 755 16.87 -2.33 -8.88
C GLY A 755 17.79 -1.40 -8.10
N ASN A 756 19.11 -1.60 -8.16
CA ASN A 756 20.08 -0.63 -7.66
C ASN A 756 20.20 0.53 -8.66
N GLY A 757 20.57 0.23 -9.91
CA GLY A 757 20.43 1.14 -11.04
C GLY A 757 19.13 0.88 -11.81
N VAL A 758 18.33 1.92 -12.03
CA VAL A 758 17.14 1.85 -12.89
C VAL A 758 17.24 2.88 -13.99
N THR A 759 17.38 2.41 -15.22
CA THR A 759 17.48 3.23 -16.42
C THR A 759 16.35 2.89 -17.39
N LEU A 760 15.44 3.84 -17.60
CA LEU A 760 14.28 3.69 -18.46
C LEU A 760 14.37 4.69 -19.61
N ARG A 761 14.33 4.20 -20.86
CA ARG A 761 14.35 5.02 -22.07
C ARG A 761 13.21 4.60 -22.99
N SER A 762 12.36 5.54 -23.37
CA SER A 762 11.25 5.32 -24.30
C SER A 762 11.34 6.31 -25.45
N ASP A 763 11.21 5.81 -26.68
CA ASP A 763 11.06 6.65 -27.88
C ASP A 763 9.67 7.30 -27.96
N ARG A 764 8.75 6.93 -27.06
CA ARG A 764 7.43 7.54 -26.89
C ARG A 764 7.24 7.97 -25.42
N ASP A 765 6.20 7.48 -24.75
CA ASP A 765 5.84 7.85 -23.40
C ASP A 765 6.44 6.87 -22.37
N ILE A 766 6.68 7.37 -21.16
CA ILE A 766 6.83 6.55 -19.95
C ILE A 766 5.64 6.90 -19.06
N VAL A 767 4.82 5.91 -18.71
CA VAL A 767 3.62 6.08 -17.88
C VAL A 767 3.74 5.19 -16.65
N ASN A 768 3.98 5.80 -15.50
CA ASN A 768 3.86 5.16 -14.19
C ASN A 768 2.50 5.51 -13.59
N GLU A 769 1.56 4.57 -13.63
CA GLU A 769 0.16 4.78 -13.28
C GLU A 769 -0.22 3.84 -12.14
N GLY A 770 -0.33 4.37 -10.91
CA GLY A 770 -0.51 3.53 -9.73
C GLY A 770 0.69 2.60 -9.44
N GLY A 771 1.75 2.62 -10.25
CA GLY A 771 2.94 1.80 -10.08
C GLY A 771 4.01 2.41 -9.18
N THR A 772 5.04 1.61 -8.92
CA THR A 772 6.26 2.00 -8.19
C THR A 772 7.48 1.84 -9.09
N LEU A 773 8.29 2.89 -9.22
CA LEU A 773 9.63 2.86 -9.80
C LEU A 773 10.64 3.15 -8.69
N ARG A 774 11.58 2.25 -8.43
CA ARG A 774 12.49 2.39 -7.28
C ARG A 774 13.92 1.98 -7.63
N GLY A 775 14.89 2.83 -7.30
CA GLY A 775 16.32 2.46 -7.40
C GLY A 775 17.26 3.42 -6.70
N GLN A 776 18.46 2.99 -6.33
CA GLN A 776 19.49 3.85 -5.73
C GLN A 776 19.96 4.96 -6.70
N SER A 777 19.92 4.67 -8.00
CA SER A 777 20.05 5.68 -9.05
C SER A 777 18.95 5.44 -10.07
N LEU A 778 18.03 6.40 -10.18
CA LEU A 778 16.89 6.30 -11.08
C LEU A 778 16.99 7.36 -12.19
N TYR A 779 17.12 6.90 -13.43
CA TYR A 779 17.10 7.72 -14.62
C TYR A 779 15.96 7.28 -15.54
N ALA A 780 15.05 8.19 -15.84
CA ALA A 780 13.96 7.95 -16.78
C ALA A 780 13.93 9.04 -17.86
N ARG A 781 13.89 8.61 -19.13
CA ARG A 781 13.80 9.50 -20.29
C ARG A 781 12.71 9.04 -21.25
N ALA A 782 11.72 9.89 -21.47
CA ALA A 782 10.74 9.75 -22.55
C ALA A 782 11.05 10.77 -23.66
N ASN A 783 11.00 10.36 -24.94
CA ASN A 783 11.10 11.31 -26.05
C ASN A 783 9.81 12.12 -26.25
N ASN A 784 8.67 11.61 -25.76
CA ASN A 784 7.42 12.36 -25.66
C ASN A 784 7.16 12.73 -24.19
N ASP A 785 6.18 12.10 -23.53
CA ASP A 785 5.78 12.46 -22.18
C ASP A 785 6.28 11.48 -21.13
N LEU A 786 6.64 11.99 -19.95
CA LEU A 786 6.82 11.17 -18.75
C LEU A 786 5.69 11.49 -17.78
N LYS A 787 4.89 10.50 -17.44
CA LYS A 787 3.69 10.66 -16.61
C LYS A 787 3.82 9.80 -15.36
N ASN A 788 3.78 10.42 -14.18
CA ASN A 788 3.59 9.75 -12.91
C ASN A 788 2.20 10.08 -12.39
N ILE A 789 1.26 9.16 -12.55
CA ILE A 789 -0.15 9.38 -12.23
C ILE A 789 -0.51 8.51 -11.03
N SER A 790 -0.70 9.14 -9.87
CA SER A 790 -0.93 8.43 -8.59
C SER A 790 0.12 7.34 -8.27
N GLY A 791 1.27 7.40 -8.94
CA GLY A 791 2.39 6.48 -8.83
C GLY A 791 3.50 7.02 -7.92
N ARG A 792 4.43 6.14 -7.54
CA ARG A 792 5.59 6.49 -6.71
C ARG A 792 6.89 6.28 -7.48
N ILE A 793 7.75 7.30 -7.47
CA ILE A 793 9.11 7.24 -8.01
C ILE A 793 10.06 7.53 -6.86
N THR A 794 10.95 6.60 -6.52
CA THR A 794 11.78 6.71 -5.32
C THR A 794 13.24 6.38 -5.58
N GLY A 795 14.11 7.31 -5.22
CA GLY A 795 15.53 7.10 -5.02
C GLY A 795 15.80 6.36 -3.71
N ILE A 796 16.27 5.11 -3.77
CA ILE A 796 16.53 4.29 -2.57
C ILE A 796 17.70 4.88 -1.79
N THR A 797 17.47 5.16 -0.52
CA THR A 797 18.52 5.53 0.44
C THR A 797 19.46 4.36 0.68
N ASP A 798 20.77 4.57 0.46
CA ASP A 798 21.79 3.56 0.71
C ASP A 798 21.91 3.20 2.21
N VAL A 799 22.70 2.16 2.51
CA VAL A 799 22.95 1.72 3.90
C VAL A 799 23.57 2.81 4.79
N ASN A 800 24.19 3.83 4.20
CA ASN A 800 24.80 4.96 4.91
C ASN A 800 23.83 6.13 5.14
N GLY A 801 22.59 6.05 4.64
CA GLY A 801 21.61 7.11 4.77
C GLY A 801 21.65 8.16 3.65
N ASN A 802 22.37 7.92 2.55
CA ASN A 802 22.36 8.81 1.40
C ASN A 802 21.18 8.45 0.47
N GLY A 803 20.21 9.35 0.34
CA GLY A 803 19.13 9.21 -0.64
C GLY A 803 19.67 9.03 -2.06
N GLY A 804 19.10 8.09 -2.80
CA GLY A 804 19.43 7.82 -4.20
C GLY A 804 18.94 8.94 -5.12
N ASP A 805 19.69 9.29 -6.16
CA ASP A 805 19.32 10.39 -7.05
C ASP A 805 18.25 9.98 -8.07
N VAL A 806 17.36 10.92 -8.39
CA VAL A 806 16.26 10.75 -9.36
C VAL A 806 16.38 11.77 -10.49
N THR A 807 16.43 11.31 -11.73
CA THR A 807 16.43 12.16 -12.93
C THR A 807 15.27 11.76 -13.85
N LEU A 808 14.37 12.71 -14.12
CA LEU A 808 13.22 12.55 -15.01
C LEU A 808 13.33 13.53 -16.17
N LEU A 809 13.39 13.01 -17.39
CA LEU A 809 13.51 13.79 -18.62
C LEU A 809 12.35 13.47 -19.57
N ALA A 810 11.60 14.49 -19.98
CA ALA A 810 10.57 14.37 -21.00
C ALA A 810 10.93 15.22 -22.21
N GLY A 811 10.81 14.69 -23.43
CA GLY A 811 10.98 15.47 -24.65
C GLY A 811 9.83 16.45 -24.91
N ARG A 812 8.67 16.21 -24.29
CA ARG A 812 7.50 17.08 -24.29
C ARG A 812 7.07 17.38 -22.86
N ASP A 813 6.12 16.64 -22.28
CA ASP A 813 5.58 17.00 -20.95
C ASP A 813 6.04 16.05 -19.85
N LEU A 814 6.37 16.61 -18.68
CA LEU A 814 6.51 15.88 -17.44
C LEU A 814 5.26 16.11 -16.58
N VAL A 815 4.48 15.08 -16.32
CA VAL A 815 3.19 15.17 -15.63
C VAL A 815 3.23 14.38 -14.33
N LEU A 816 2.91 15.02 -13.20
CA LEU A 816 2.82 14.44 -11.86
C LEU A 816 1.41 14.69 -11.32
N ASP A 817 0.47 13.78 -11.57
CA ASP A 817 -0.94 14.01 -11.28
C ASP A 817 -1.50 13.03 -10.27
N THR A 818 -2.11 13.55 -9.21
CA THR A 818 -2.90 12.78 -8.27
C THR A 818 -4.34 12.65 -8.76
N ARG A 819 -4.85 11.42 -8.83
CA ARG A 819 -6.23 11.14 -9.22
C ARG A 819 -7.22 11.33 -8.08
N THR A 820 -8.48 11.44 -8.47
CA THR A 820 -9.63 11.41 -7.55
C THR A 820 -10.62 10.34 -7.98
N LEU A 821 -11.32 9.76 -7.01
CA LEU A 821 -12.42 8.82 -7.23
C LEU A 821 -13.73 9.44 -6.78
N GLN A 822 -14.78 9.25 -7.59
CA GLN A 822 -16.12 9.72 -7.27
C GLN A 822 -17.00 8.58 -6.77
N SER A 823 -17.73 8.82 -5.70
CA SER A 823 -18.73 7.93 -5.13
C SER A 823 -20.05 8.68 -4.89
N ALA A 824 -21.16 7.95 -4.88
CA ALA A 824 -22.47 8.52 -4.64
C ALA A 824 -23.39 7.50 -3.96
N ASN A 825 -24.36 8.01 -3.21
CA ASN A 825 -25.47 7.26 -2.65
C ASN A 825 -26.71 8.17 -2.58
N PRO A 826 -27.87 7.70 -2.09
CA PRO A 826 -29.08 8.53 -2.04
C PRO A 826 -28.96 9.81 -1.20
N ASN A 827 -28.05 9.83 -0.22
CA ASN A 827 -27.83 10.95 0.68
C ASN A 827 -26.73 11.90 0.17
N GLY A 828 -26.01 11.61 -0.91
CA GLY A 828 -24.93 12.51 -1.33
C GLY A 828 -23.95 11.99 -2.39
N THR A 829 -22.94 12.81 -2.64
CA THR A 829 -21.79 12.52 -3.52
C THR A 829 -20.48 12.86 -2.81
N ARG A 830 -19.40 12.20 -3.20
CA ARG A 830 -18.06 12.45 -2.68
C ARG A 830 -16.99 12.24 -3.75
N THR A 831 -16.05 13.17 -3.82
CA THR A 831 -14.79 13.09 -4.57
C THR A 831 -13.67 12.86 -3.57
N SER A 832 -13.10 11.66 -3.56
CA SER A 832 -12.00 11.26 -2.68
C SER A 832 -10.67 11.41 -3.42
N ILE A 833 -9.65 11.94 -2.75
CA ILE A 833 -8.28 11.92 -3.27
C ILE A 833 -7.79 10.48 -3.22
N ASP A 834 -7.28 9.98 -4.34
CA ASP A 834 -6.72 8.64 -4.44
C ASP A 834 -5.28 8.63 -3.90
N ARG A 835 -4.45 7.70 -4.34
CA ARG A 835 -3.01 7.75 -4.11
C ARG A 835 -2.38 9.00 -4.69
N ILE A 836 -1.46 9.56 -3.93
CA ILE A 836 -0.70 10.76 -4.30
C ILE A 836 0.38 10.39 -5.33
N ALA A 837 0.53 11.20 -6.37
CA ALA A 837 1.70 11.14 -7.24
C ALA A 837 2.93 11.62 -6.46
N THR A 838 3.90 10.73 -6.24
CA THR A 838 5.05 10.99 -5.38
C THR A 838 6.37 10.81 -6.12
N VAL A 839 7.31 11.74 -5.93
CA VAL A 839 8.70 11.64 -6.35
C VAL A 839 9.60 11.96 -5.15
N GLU A 840 10.44 11.01 -4.74
CA GLU A 840 11.33 11.15 -3.59
C GLU A 840 12.75 10.71 -3.93
N GLY A 841 13.78 11.35 -3.37
CA GLY A 841 15.17 10.94 -3.58
C GLY A 841 16.18 11.86 -2.91
N GLY A 842 17.47 11.58 -3.12
CA GLY A 842 18.60 12.39 -2.69
C GLY A 842 18.60 13.75 -3.38
N ALA A 843 19.19 13.83 -4.57
CA ALA A 843 18.96 14.94 -5.49
C ALA A 843 17.89 14.57 -6.51
N ILE A 844 17.03 15.53 -6.85
CA ILE A 844 15.97 15.37 -7.85
C ILE A 844 16.19 16.35 -8.99
N ARG A 845 16.27 15.84 -10.21
CA ARG A 845 16.27 16.62 -11.45
C ARG A 845 15.08 16.25 -12.31
N MET A 846 14.33 17.27 -12.73
CA MET A 846 13.19 17.17 -13.62
C MET A 846 13.38 18.14 -14.78
N ASP A 847 13.41 17.66 -16.02
CA ASP A 847 13.46 18.51 -17.21
C ASP A 847 12.36 18.14 -18.20
N ALA A 848 11.46 19.07 -18.47
CA ALA A 848 10.44 18.96 -19.50
C ALA A 848 10.82 19.76 -20.75
N GLY A 849 10.73 19.11 -21.91
CA GLY A 849 10.95 19.73 -23.22
C GLY A 849 9.82 20.67 -23.66
N ARG A 850 8.71 20.72 -22.91
CA ARG A 850 7.59 21.66 -23.05
C ARG A 850 7.06 22.09 -21.69
N ASP A 851 6.22 21.28 -21.02
CA ASP A 851 5.60 21.65 -19.75
C ASP A 851 5.92 20.67 -18.62
N LEU A 852 6.14 21.19 -17.42
CA LEU A 852 6.08 20.41 -16.19
C LEU A 852 4.76 20.73 -15.50
N ILE A 853 3.93 19.70 -15.30
CA ILE A 853 2.61 19.81 -14.69
C ILE A 853 2.60 18.94 -13.43
N ALA A 854 2.17 19.50 -12.31
CA ALA A 854 2.06 18.80 -11.05
C ALA A 854 0.78 19.19 -10.31
N HIS A 855 -0.21 18.31 -10.25
CA HIS A 855 -1.49 18.55 -9.57
C HIS A 855 -1.67 17.64 -8.36
N GLY A 856 -1.64 18.23 -7.16
CA GLY A 856 -1.73 17.48 -5.90
C GLY A 856 -0.61 16.47 -5.69
N ALA A 857 0.58 16.70 -6.23
CA ALA A 857 1.73 15.79 -6.17
C ALA A 857 2.71 16.15 -5.06
N ASP A 858 3.46 15.18 -4.56
CA ASP A 858 4.56 15.40 -3.60
C ASP A 858 5.92 15.12 -4.25
N VAL A 859 6.79 16.12 -4.23
CA VAL A 859 8.17 16.03 -4.71
C VAL A 859 9.11 16.44 -3.59
N THR A 860 9.87 15.49 -3.05
CA THR A 860 10.73 15.70 -1.88
C THR A 860 12.16 15.23 -2.15
N ALA A 861 13.12 16.17 -2.09
CA ALA A 861 14.54 15.88 -2.20
C ALA A 861 15.24 16.06 -0.84
N ASP A 862 16.07 15.10 -0.43
CA ASP A 862 16.93 15.25 0.76
C ASP A 862 18.00 16.33 0.56
N LYS A 863 18.46 16.49 -0.69
CA LYS A 863 19.48 17.45 -1.14
C LYS A 863 18.84 18.52 -2.03
N ASP A 864 19.31 18.69 -3.26
CA ASP A 864 18.83 19.71 -4.17
C ASP A 864 17.67 19.20 -5.05
N LEU A 865 16.71 20.09 -5.32
CA LEU A 865 15.61 19.87 -6.26
C LEU A 865 15.71 20.89 -7.41
N ILE A 866 15.82 20.41 -8.64
CA ILE A 866 15.81 21.26 -9.83
C ILE A 866 14.72 20.77 -10.77
N ALA A 867 13.73 21.63 -11.03
CA ALA A 867 12.62 21.35 -11.93
C ALA A 867 12.54 22.44 -13.00
N THR A 868 12.76 22.05 -14.26
CA THR A 868 12.79 22.98 -15.38
C THR A 868 11.82 22.55 -16.48
N ALA A 869 11.28 23.54 -17.18
CA ALA A 869 10.53 23.37 -18.41
C ALA A 869 10.99 24.41 -19.43
N THR A 870 10.99 24.08 -20.72
CA THR A 870 11.22 25.07 -21.80
C THR A 870 10.04 26.02 -21.99
N ARG A 871 8.85 25.66 -21.49
CA ARG A 871 7.64 26.49 -21.50
C ARG A 871 7.09 26.65 -20.08
N ASN A 872 6.12 25.86 -19.63
CA ASN A 872 5.45 26.15 -18.36
C ASN A 872 5.83 25.18 -17.25
N VAL A 873 5.94 25.70 -16.03
CA VAL A 873 5.91 24.93 -14.80
C VAL A 873 4.60 25.26 -14.10
N ASP A 874 3.68 24.30 -14.02
CA ASP A 874 2.37 24.44 -13.38
C ASP A 874 2.30 23.50 -12.17
N VAL A 875 2.27 24.09 -10.97
CA VAL A 875 2.24 23.37 -9.68
C VAL A 875 0.95 23.76 -8.98
N GLY A 876 -0.07 22.96 -9.24
CA GLY A 876 -1.46 23.24 -8.86
C GLY A 876 -2.00 22.32 -7.77
N THR A 877 -3.31 22.16 -7.78
CA THR A 877 -4.09 21.44 -6.76
C THR A 877 -4.95 20.35 -7.38
N VAL A 878 -5.31 19.35 -6.59
CA VAL A 878 -6.44 18.47 -6.84
C VAL A 878 -7.54 18.75 -5.82
N GLU A 879 -8.80 18.70 -6.24
CA GLU A 879 -9.96 19.04 -5.39
C GLU A 879 -10.61 17.77 -4.82
N ALA A 880 -10.72 17.70 -3.49
CA ALA A 880 -11.64 16.81 -2.79
C ALA A 880 -12.95 17.55 -2.54
N ALA A 881 -14.07 16.85 -2.69
CA ALA A 881 -15.38 17.42 -2.45
C ALA A 881 -16.30 16.41 -1.76
N VAL A 882 -17.20 16.89 -0.91
CA VAL A 882 -18.27 16.08 -0.34
C VAL A 882 -19.54 16.90 -0.34
N SER A 883 -20.67 16.28 -0.67
CA SER A 883 -21.99 16.88 -0.58
C SER A 883 -22.93 15.84 0.00
N THR A 884 -23.47 16.09 1.19
CA THR A 884 -24.43 15.22 1.86
C THR A 884 -25.71 15.99 2.12
N ARG A 885 -26.84 15.46 1.68
CA ARG A 885 -28.18 16.01 1.92
C ARG A 885 -29.08 14.95 2.53
N VAL A 886 -29.60 15.23 3.72
CA VAL A 886 -30.56 14.38 4.43
C VAL A 886 -31.90 15.09 4.50
N GLU A 887 -32.90 14.51 3.85
CA GLU A 887 -34.29 14.97 3.97
C GLU A 887 -34.90 14.47 5.28
N ARG A 888 -35.51 15.37 6.05
CA ARG A 888 -36.09 15.09 7.37
C ARG A 888 -37.62 15.10 7.40
N GLY A 889 -38.25 15.37 6.25
CA GLY A 889 -39.70 15.43 6.11
C GLY A 889 -40.33 16.69 6.72
N GLY A 890 -41.65 16.67 6.89
CA GLY A 890 -42.44 17.84 7.30
C GLY A 890 -42.65 18.86 6.18
N ASN A 891 -43.68 19.69 6.28
CA ASN A 891 -43.87 20.81 5.37
C ASN A 891 -44.61 21.96 6.06
N VAL A 892 -44.01 23.14 6.09
CA VAL A 892 -44.65 24.38 6.53
C VAL A 892 -44.39 25.45 5.50
N ASN A 893 -45.46 26.11 5.06
CA ASN A 893 -45.37 27.18 4.06
C ASN A 893 -44.62 26.77 2.78
N GLY A 894 -44.78 25.50 2.35
CA GLY A 894 -44.11 24.97 1.16
C GLY A 894 -42.64 24.55 1.37
N ARG A 895 -42.09 24.69 2.58
CA ARG A 895 -40.71 24.34 2.93
C ARG A 895 -40.64 23.03 3.72
N SER A 896 -39.70 22.14 3.40
CA SER A 896 -39.47 20.84 4.05
C SER A 896 -38.18 20.82 4.86
N GLY A 897 -38.09 19.99 5.89
CA GLY A 897 -36.88 19.91 6.72
C GLY A 897 -35.75 19.16 6.03
N TYR A 898 -34.52 19.70 6.09
CA TYR A 898 -33.32 19.05 5.56
C TYR A 898 -32.05 19.47 6.32
N ILE A 899 -31.00 18.68 6.16
CA ILE A 899 -29.61 19.04 6.47
C ILE A 899 -28.82 18.87 5.18
N GLU A 900 -28.10 19.90 4.78
CA GLU A 900 -27.16 19.84 3.67
C GLU A 900 -25.78 20.27 4.14
N GLU A 901 -24.78 19.43 3.89
CA GLU A 901 -23.38 19.65 4.19
C GLU A 901 -22.57 19.52 2.90
N THR A 902 -21.93 20.59 2.46
CA THR A 902 -21.02 20.57 1.31
C THR A 902 -19.66 21.08 1.74
N ALA A 903 -18.58 20.41 1.33
CA ALA A 903 -17.23 20.91 1.54
C ALA A 903 -16.35 20.62 0.33
N ASN A 904 -15.54 21.60 -0.05
CA ASN A 904 -14.56 21.52 -1.12
C ASN A 904 -13.20 21.90 -0.53
N ALA A 905 -12.22 21.02 -0.68
CA ALA A 905 -10.87 21.20 -0.16
C ALA A 905 -9.84 20.92 -1.25
N HIS A 906 -8.87 21.81 -1.40
CA HIS A 906 -7.79 21.67 -2.35
C HIS A 906 -6.57 21.08 -1.69
N ARG A 907 -6.07 19.98 -2.25
CA ARG A 907 -4.74 19.48 -1.95
C ARG A 907 -3.74 20.05 -2.95
N GLY A 908 -2.93 20.97 -2.48
CA GLY A 908 -1.80 21.50 -3.24
C GLY A 908 -0.73 20.47 -3.52
N SER A 909 0.00 20.67 -4.61
CA SER A 909 1.29 20.02 -4.80
C SER A 909 2.32 20.58 -3.80
N VAL A 910 3.22 19.72 -3.33
CA VAL A 910 4.31 20.04 -2.41
C VAL A 910 5.65 19.79 -3.11
N PHE A 911 6.51 20.80 -3.17
CA PHE A 911 7.88 20.69 -3.66
C PHE A 911 8.82 21.08 -2.52
N SER A 912 9.61 20.13 -2.02
CA SER A 912 10.49 20.33 -0.87
C SER A 912 11.92 19.87 -1.17
N ALA A 913 12.91 20.62 -0.69
CA ALA A 913 14.32 20.26 -0.77
C ALA A 913 15.02 20.53 0.57
N GLY A 914 15.79 19.58 1.09
CA GLY A 914 16.67 19.83 2.24
C GLY A 914 17.80 20.82 1.91
N GLY A 915 18.25 20.82 0.66
CA GLY A 915 19.20 21.77 0.06
C GLY A 915 18.51 22.88 -0.72
N ASN A 916 19.01 23.18 -1.92
CA ASN A 916 18.49 24.23 -2.78
C ASN A 916 17.32 23.73 -3.64
N LEU A 917 16.40 24.64 -3.95
CA LEU A 917 15.26 24.36 -4.82
C LEU A 917 15.21 25.35 -5.97
N ALA A 918 15.03 24.88 -7.20
CA ALA A 918 14.81 25.73 -8.37
C ALA A 918 13.61 25.26 -9.19
N LEU A 919 12.64 26.15 -9.42
CA LEU A 919 11.54 25.98 -10.38
C LEU A 919 11.72 27.00 -11.51
N VAL A 920 11.92 26.53 -12.75
CA VAL A 920 12.30 27.40 -13.87
C VAL A 920 11.50 27.12 -15.13
N GLY A 921 10.71 28.11 -15.57
CA GLY A 921 10.20 28.22 -16.94
C GLY A 921 11.19 28.98 -17.83
N ASN A 922 11.84 28.27 -18.76
CA ASN A 922 12.82 28.84 -19.69
C ASN A 922 12.15 29.39 -20.95
N ASN A 923 12.93 29.94 -21.88
CA ASN A 923 12.42 30.36 -23.18
C ASN A 923 12.17 29.13 -24.07
N ASN A 924 11.06 29.15 -24.79
CA ASN A 924 10.71 28.17 -25.81
C ASN A 924 11.52 28.41 -27.10
N ALA A 925 11.46 27.46 -28.04
CA ALA A 925 12.16 27.53 -29.33
C ALA A 925 11.75 28.75 -30.20
N ASP A 926 10.58 29.34 -29.95
CA ASP A 926 10.10 30.58 -30.57
C ASP A 926 10.49 31.84 -29.78
N ASN A 927 11.45 31.73 -28.86
CA ASN A 927 11.95 32.80 -27.98
C ASN A 927 10.91 33.39 -27.01
N ARG A 928 9.72 32.79 -26.92
CA ARG A 928 8.72 33.17 -25.91
C ARG A 928 9.11 32.64 -24.55
N GLY A 929 8.97 33.48 -23.54
CA GLY A 929 9.29 33.11 -22.18
C GLY A 929 8.33 32.08 -21.60
N GLY A 930 8.87 31.13 -20.86
CA GLY A 930 8.11 30.15 -20.09
C GLY A 930 7.48 30.76 -18.84
N THR A 931 6.43 30.16 -18.30
CA THR A 931 5.75 30.68 -17.09
C THR A 931 5.89 29.73 -15.91
N VAL A 932 5.82 30.26 -14.69
CA VAL A 932 5.74 29.44 -13.47
C VAL A 932 4.46 29.82 -12.72
N ARG A 933 3.55 28.86 -12.57
CA ARG A 933 2.29 29.03 -11.83
C ARG A 933 2.26 28.10 -10.63
N LEU A 934 2.09 28.69 -9.45
CA LEU A 934 1.90 28.00 -8.19
C LEU A 934 0.48 28.32 -7.70
N HIS A 935 -0.45 27.37 -7.76
CA HIS A 935 -1.83 27.55 -7.30
C HIS A 935 -2.12 26.59 -6.15
N GLY A 936 -2.44 27.11 -4.98
CA GLY A 936 -2.71 26.35 -3.76
C GLY A 936 -1.58 25.41 -3.32
N SER A 937 -0.37 25.59 -3.85
CA SER A 937 0.78 24.70 -3.65
C SER A 937 1.75 25.21 -2.59
N THR A 938 2.66 24.33 -2.15
CA THR A 938 3.74 24.65 -1.20
C THR A 938 5.10 24.35 -1.81
N VAL A 939 6.01 25.31 -1.73
CA VAL A 939 7.40 25.18 -2.17
C VAL A 939 8.33 25.53 -1.01
N ALA A 940 9.22 24.62 -0.61
CA ALA A 940 10.10 24.80 0.53
C ALA A 940 11.53 24.37 0.22
N ALA A 941 12.52 25.21 0.56
CA ALA A 941 13.93 24.86 0.50
C ALA A 941 14.59 25.05 1.87
N GLY A 942 15.37 24.09 2.36
CA GLY A 942 16.25 24.27 3.52
C GLY A 942 17.44 25.18 3.19
N GLY A 943 17.87 25.20 1.94
CA GLY A 943 18.89 26.08 1.36
C GLY A 943 18.30 27.32 0.70
N ASN A 944 18.73 27.61 -0.53
CA ASN A 944 18.19 28.71 -1.32
C ASN A 944 17.03 28.23 -2.20
N ALA A 945 16.03 29.08 -2.44
CA ALA A 945 14.97 28.83 -3.40
C ALA A 945 15.03 29.84 -4.55
N LEU A 946 14.90 29.34 -5.79
CA LEU A 946 14.78 30.13 -7.02
C LEU A 946 13.47 29.76 -7.72
N ILE A 947 12.64 30.76 -8.00
CA ILE A 947 11.48 30.63 -8.89
C ILE A 947 11.67 31.62 -10.02
N GLN A 948 11.72 31.13 -11.26
CA GLN A 948 11.99 31.96 -12.42
C GLN A 948 11.08 31.64 -13.59
N GLY A 949 10.49 32.67 -14.19
CA GLY A 949 9.76 32.58 -15.45
C GLY A 949 9.64 33.96 -16.09
N SER A 950 9.00 34.02 -17.25
CA SER A 950 8.53 35.27 -17.85
C SER A 950 7.26 35.81 -17.23
N GLU A 951 6.48 34.93 -16.62
CA GLU A 951 5.38 35.26 -15.73
C GLU A 951 5.54 34.31 -14.53
N VAL A 952 5.56 34.86 -13.32
CA VAL A 952 5.52 34.06 -12.10
C VAL A 952 4.25 34.41 -11.32
N SER A 953 3.33 33.47 -11.17
CA SER A 953 2.11 33.65 -10.39
C SER A 953 2.05 32.71 -9.20
N ILE A 954 1.83 33.23 -8.01
CA ILE A 954 1.64 32.46 -6.78
C ILE A 954 0.29 32.85 -6.18
N GLU A 955 -0.64 31.91 -6.13
CA GLU A 955 -2.00 32.13 -5.67
C GLU A 955 -2.40 31.04 -4.68
N ALA A 956 -3.02 31.42 -3.55
CA ALA A 956 -3.65 30.45 -2.65
C ALA A 956 -4.98 29.95 -3.24
N ALA A 957 -5.29 28.67 -3.03
CA ALA A 957 -6.58 28.10 -3.41
C ALA A 957 -7.67 28.49 -2.40
N ARG A 958 -8.93 28.37 -2.82
CA ARG A 958 -10.11 28.67 -2.00
C ARG A 958 -10.81 27.38 -1.61
N ASP A 959 -10.79 27.06 -0.33
CA ASP A 959 -11.58 25.96 0.22
C ASP A 959 -12.91 26.52 0.71
N ARG A 960 -13.97 25.74 0.59
CA ARG A 960 -15.34 26.17 0.94
C ARG A 960 -16.01 25.12 1.83
N THR A 961 -16.67 25.57 2.88
CA THR A 961 -17.53 24.73 3.73
C THR A 961 -18.91 25.36 3.85
N LEU A 962 -19.94 24.60 3.48
CA LEU A 962 -21.34 24.97 3.55
C LEU A 962 -22.08 23.99 4.47
N VAL A 963 -22.82 24.55 5.42
CA VAL A 963 -23.84 23.83 6.19
C VAL A 963 -25.15 24.61 6.09
N ASP A 964 -26.18 23.99 5.50
CA ASP A 964 -27.53 24.54 5.39
C ASP A 964 -28.52 23.61 6.08
N VAL A 965 -29.07 24.07 7.20
CA VAL A 965 -29.97 23.29 8.04
C VAL A 965 -31.32 23.99 8.05
N GLN A 966 -32.34 23.32 7.52
CA GLN A 966 -33.72 23.77 7.63
C GLN A 966 -34.50 22.80 8.53
N ASN A 967 -34.98 23.31 9.65
CA ASN A 967 -35.84 22.59 10.57
C ASN A 967 -37.29 23.04 10.34
N VAL A 968 -38.20 22.07 10.25
CA VAL A 968 -39.63 22.33 10.02
C VAL A 968 -40.42 21.60 11.10
N SER A 969 -41.36 22.31 11.72
CA SER A 969 -42.32 21.73 12.67
C SER A 969 -43.74 21.87 12.14
N ARG A 970 -44.78 21.85 12.99
CA ARG A 970 -46.17 21.94 12.53
C ARG A 970 -46.54 23.33 11.97
N ASP A 971 -46.06 24.39 12.62
CA ASP A 971 -46.52 25.77 12.36
C ASP A 971 -45.34 26.75 12.13
N GLN A 972 -44.11 26.25 12.06
CA GLN A 972 -42.90 27.06 11.96
C GLN A 972 -41.81 26.36 11.16
N TYR A 973 -40.87 27.16 10.65
CA TYR A 973 -39.58 26.67 10.17
C TYR A 973 -38.46 27.58 10.66
N THR A 974 -37.27 27.03 10.83
CA THR A 974 -36.03 27.78 10.97
C THR A 974 -35.05 27.29 9.92
N ARG A 975 -34.31 28.20 9.29
CA ARG A 975 -33.23 27.86 8.37
C ARG A 975 -31.99 28.61 8.80
N THR A 976 -30.91 27.88 8.99
CA THR A 976 -29.60 28.43 9.29
C THR A 976 -28.62 27.92 8.26
N MET A 977 -28.03 28.85 7.52
CA MET A 977 -26.99 28.58 6.52
C MET A 977 -25.69 29.23 6.97
N ARG A 978 -24.59 28.49 6.86
CA ARG A 978 -23.23 29.00 7.02
C ARG A 978 -22.41 28.54 5.83
N ASP A 979 -21.90 29.48 5.06
CA ASP A 979 -21.09 29.27 3.88
C ASP A 979 -19.80 30.05 4.09
N MET A 980 -18.69 29.35 4.29
CA MET A 980 -17.40 29.94 4.66
C MET A 980 -16.32 29.55 3.66
N GLU A 981 -15.48 30.51 3.29
CA GLU A 981 -14.32 30.28 2.45
C GLU A 981 -13.02 30.46 3.24
N THR A 982 -12.03 29.61 3.00
CA THR A 982 -10.69 29.71 3.59
C THR A 982 -9.61 29.64 2.51
N ALA A 983 -8.45 30.23 2.78
CA ALA A 983 -7.30 30.16 1.88
C ALA A 983 -6.45 28.92 2.20
N SER A 984 -6.05 28.18 1.16
CA SER A 984 -5.19 27.00 1.27
C SER A 984 -3.96 27.10 0.36
N GLY A 985 -2.78 26.77 0.89
CA GLY A 985 -1.53 26.79 0.13
C GLY A 985 -1.04 28.18 -0.30
N GLY A 986 -0.40 28.26 -1.47
CA GLY A 986 0.21 29.50 -1.98
C GLY A 986 1.48 29.91 -1.21
N LYS A 987 2.24 28.92 -0.72
CA LYS A 987 3.36 29.12 0.21
C LYS A 987 4.71 28.86 -0.45
N VAL A 988 5.64 29.80 -0.33
CA VAL A 988 7.03 29.65 -0.77
C VAL A 988 7.99 30.07 0.34
N THR A 989 8.86 29.15 0.77
CA THR A 989 9.82 29.40 1.85
C THR A 989 11.23 28.94 1.50
N ALA A 990 12.23 29.67 1.99
CA ALA A 990 13.64 29.26 1.93
C ALA A 990 14.31 29.43 3.29
N GLY A 991 15.20 28.51 3.66
CA GLY A 991 16.05 28.66 4.83
C GLY A 991 17.04 29.80 4.65
N ASN A 992 17.66 29.93 3.47
CA ASN A 992 18.63 30.98 3.16
C ASN A 992 18.01 32.09 2.29
N ASN A 993 18.43 32.23 1.03
CA ASN A 993 17.88 33.23 0.13
C ASN A 993 16.69 32.68 -0.65
N LEU A 994 15.63 33.48 -0.79
CA LEU A 994 14.53 33.23 -1.72
C LEU A 994 14.58 34.27 -2.84
N THR A 995 14.67 33.82 -4.09
CA THR A 995 14.62 34.69 -5.27
C THR A 995 13.46 34.30 -6.16
N ILE A 996 12.55 35.24 -6.41
CA ILE A 996 11.45 35.10 -7.35
C ILE A 996 11.66 36.12 -8.47
N LEU A 997 11.72 35.64 -9.70
CA LEU A 997 12.27 36.39 -10.82
C LEU A 997 11.37 36.29 -12.06
N GLY A 998 10.73 37.41 -12.39
CA GLY A 998 9.97 37.62 -13.61
C GLY A 998 10.86 38.27 -14.67
N LYS A 999 11.39 37.51 -15.62
CA LYS A 999 12.28 38.03 -16.68
C LYS A 999 11.53 38.32 -17.97
N ARG A 1000 11.87 39.41 -18.64
CA ARG A 1000 11.42 39.57 -20.03
C ARG A 1000 12.01 38.47 -20.89
N ASP A 1001 11.22 37.98 -21.83
CA ASP A 1001 11.69 37.08 -22.85
C ASP A 1001 12.55 37.82 -23.90
N ALA A 1002 13.07 37.08 -24.89
CA ALA A 1002 13.92 37.69 -25.91
C ALA A 1002 13.17 38.63 -26.87
N ASN A 1003 11.83 38.64 -26.84
CA ASN A 1003 10.99 39.61 -27.55
C ASN A 1003 10.67 40.85 -26.71
N GLY A 1004 11.12 40.90 -25.45
CA GLY A 1004 10.82 41.98 -24.51
C GLY A 1004 9.45 41.85 -23.84
N GLU A 1005 8.75 40.73 -24.03
CA GLU A 1005 7.43 40.44 -23.46
C GLU A 1005 7.55 39.72 -22.09
N GLY A 1006 6.50 39.79 -21.27
CA GLY A 1006 6.51 39.23 -19.91
C GLY A 1006 7.26 40.09 -18.90
N GLY A 1007 7.95 39.45 -17.96
CA GLY A 1007 8.64 40.08 -16.84
C GLY A 1007 7.76 40.32 -15.60
N ASN A 1008 6.59 39.67 -15.50
CA ASN A 1008 5.65 39.95 -14.42
C ASN A 1008 5.79 38.96 -13.25
N ILE A 1009 5.51 39.45 -12.05
CA ILE A 1009 5.30 38.65 -10.83
C ILE A 1009 3.92 39.01 -10.26
N SER A 1010 3.09 38.02 -9.97
CA SER A 1010 1.78 38.18 -9.33
C SER A 1010 1.67 37.30 -8.09
N LEU A 1011 1.41 37.91 -6.93
CA LEU A 1011 1.19 37.23 -5.66
C LEU A 1011 -0.22 37.52 -5.18
N ARG A 1012 -1.07 36.49 -4.98
CA ARG A 1012 -2.44 36.65 -4.48
C ARG A 1012 -2.73 35.73 -3.31
N GLY A 1013 -2.91 36.30 -2.12
CA GLY A 1013 -3.05 35.51 -0.89
C GLY A 1013 -1.84 34.61 -0.59
N ALA A 1014 -0.69 34.93 -1.18
CA ALA A 1014 0.52 34.11 -1.10
C ALA A 1014 1.36 34.43 0.14
N TYR A 1015 2.03 33.41 0.67
CA TYR A 1015 3.02 33.55 1.75
C TYR A 1015 4.43 33.31 1.21
N VAL A 1016 5.30 34.31 1.31
CA VAL A 1016 6.68 34.28 0.79
C VAL A 1016 7.63 34.63 1.93
N SER A 1017 8.59 33.75 2.26
CA SER A 1017 9.50 33.95 3.39
C SER A 1017 10.91 33.40 3.16
N ALA A 1018 11.90 34.07 3.76
CA ALA A 1018 13.28 33.61 3.87
C ALA A 1018 13.71 33.71 5.34
N GLU A 1019 14.18 32.61 5.94
CA GLU A 1019 14.41 32.55 7.39
C GLU A 1019 15.67 33.30 7.83
N HIS A 1020 16.82 33.01 7.20
CA HIS A 1020 18.12 33.48 7.69
C HIS A 1020 18.69 34.65 6.90
N ARG A 1021 18.21 34.90 5.66
CA ARG A 1021 18.77 35.92 4.76
C ARG A 1021 17.67 36.75 4.07
N GLN A 1022 17.68 36.85 2.74
CA GLN A 1022 16.84 37.79 2.00
C GLN A 1022 15.82 37.07 1.11
N ALA A 1023 14.59 37.58 1.10
CA ALA A 1023 13.61 37.31 0.07
C ALA A 1023 13.63 38.45 -0.97
N SER A 1024 13.88 38.13 -2.25
CA SER A 1024 13.99 39.08 -3.36
C SER A 1024 12.92 38.79 -4.42
N LEU A 1025 12.09 39.79 -4.70
CA LEU A 1025 11.09 39.80 -5.78
C LEU A 1025 11.61 40.74 -6.88
N ILE A 1026 11.97 40.19 -8.05
CA ILE A 1026 12.59 40.94 -9.14
C ILE A 1026 11.73 40.77 -10.40
N ALA A 1027 10.96 41.80 -10.74
CA ALA A 1027 10.13 41.83 -11.94
C ALA A 1027 10.69 42.83 -12.96
N ASP A 1028 10.95 42.39 -14.19
CA ASP A 1028 11.37 43.26 -15.31
C ASP A 1028 10.22 44.13 -15.86
N ASN A 1029 8.97 43.84 -15.45
CA ASN A 1029 7.78 44.58 -15.83
C ASN A 1029 6.93 44.94 -14.61
N ASN A 1030 5.92 44.13 -14.26
CA ASN A 1030 5.01 44.43 -13.15
C ASN A 1030 5.21 43.49 -11.96
N LEU A 1031 5.19 44.03 -10.76
CA LEU A 1031 5.03 43.28 -9.51
C LEU A 1031 3.66 43.61 -8.93
N THR A 1032 2.77 42.62 -8.87
CA THR A 1032 1.43 42.73 -8.28
C THR A 1032 1.40 41.91 -6.99
N VAL A 1033 1.02 42.56 -5.89
CA VAL A 1033 0.75 41.90 -4.60
C VAL A 1033 -0.68 42.23 -4.20
N ASP A 1034 -1.52 41.20 -4.18
CA ASP A 1034 -2.97 41.29 -4.04
C ASP A 1034 -3.46 40.34 -2.94
N THR A 1035 -4.64 40.62 -2.40
CA THR A 1035 -5.28 39.77 -1.40
C THR A 1035 -6.19 38.74 -2.06
N LEU A 1036 -6.31 37.56 -1.45
CA LEU A 1036 -7.36 36.61 -1.80
C LEU A 1036 -8.63 37.01 -1.04
N THR A 1037 -9.64 37.50 -1.75
CA THR A 1037 -10.93 37.82 -1.12
C THR A 1037 -11.73 36.55 -0.92
N LEU A 1038 -11.96 36.21 0.35
CA LEU A 1038 -12.81 35.09 0.80
C LEU A 1038 -14.23 35.61 1.06
N GLN A 1039 -15.23 34.79 0.76
CA GLN A 1039 -16.64 35.11 1.02
C GLN A 1039 -17.17 34.27 2.18
N ASP A 1040 -17.69 34.96 3.20
CA ASP A 1040 -18.45 34.35 4.27
C ASP A 1040 -19.90 34.84 4.20
N ARG A 1041 -20.84 33.89 4.14
CA ARG A 1041 -22.27 34.16 4.11
C ARG A 1041 -22.97 33.37 5.21
N SER A 1042 -23.69 34.09 6.05
CA SER A 1042 -24.65 33.53 7.00
C SER A 1042 -26.07 33.88 6.57
N ILE A 1043 -27.00 32.95 6.76
CA ILE A 1043 -28.43 33.23 6.69
C ILE A 1043 -29.05 32.67 7.96
N ASP A 1044 -29.91 33.46 8.60
CA ASP A 1044 -30.79 33.00 9.66
C ASP A 1044 -32.22 33.44 9.33
N GLU A 1045 -33.05 32.48 8.94
CA GLU A 1045 -34.47 32.68 8.62
C GLU A 1045 -35.34 31.93 9.63
N SER A 1046 -36.44 32.56 10.02
CA SER A 1046 -37.47 31.93 10.82
C SER A 1046 -38.86 32.34 10.36
N PHE A 1047 -39.79 31.40 10.45
CA PHE A 1047 -41.19 31.61 10.19
C PHE A 1047 -42.00 30.98 11.31
N MET A 1048 -42.99 31.70 11.81
CA MET A 1048 -43.95 31.19 12.78
C MET A 1048 -45.37 31.60 12.42
N ARG A 1049 -46.28 30.63 12.44
CA ARG A 1049 -47.72 30.84 12.32
C ARG A 1049 -48.38 30.74 13.69
N LYS A 1050 -49.00 31.83 14.14
CA LYS A 1050 -49.81 31.84 15.37
C LYS A 1050 -51.29 31.83 15.01
N SER A 1051 -52.01 30.84 15.55
CA SER A 1051 -53.46 30.69 15.40
C SER A 1051 -54.15 31.01 16.74
N GLY A 1052 -54.92 32.09 16.79
CA GLY A 1052 -55.80 32.42 17.92
C GLY A 1052 -57.28 32.16 17.59
N PHE A 1053 -58.14 32.16 18.62
CA PHE A 1053 -59.59 31.90 18.50
C PHE A 1053 -60.32 32.82 17.48
N LEU A 1054 -59.74 33.98 17.15
CA LEU A 1054 -60.29 34.96 16.19
C LEU A 1054 -59.28 35.57 15.20
N SER A 1055 -58.01 35.14 15.17
CA SER A 1055 -57.01 35.71 14.25
C SER A 1055 -55.91 34.71 13.86
N LYS A 1056 -55.37 34.87 12.64
CA LYS A 1056 -54.19 34.15 12.15
C LYS A 1056 -53.11 35.19 11.87
N THR A 1057 -51.97 35.08 12.53
CA THR A 1057 -50.81 35.96 12.30
C THR A 1057 -49.64 35.11 11.85
N ALA A 1058 -48.99 35.49 10.75
CA ALA A 1058 -47.75 34.88 10.29
C ALA A 1058 -46.63 35.91 10.49
N ILE A 1059 -45.52 35.48 11.08
CA ILE A 1059 -44.33 36.29 11.28
C ILE A 1059 -43.19 35.59 10.55
N GLU A 1060 -42.57 36.29 9.62
CA GLU A 1060 -41.37 35.86 8.91
C GLU A 1060 -40.27 36.86 9.23
N GLN A 1061 -39.12 36.36 9.70
CA GLN A 1061 -37.95 37.15 10.05
C GLN A 1061 -36.74 36.51 9.38
N GLY A 1062 -35.91 37.31 8.72
CA GLY A 1062 -34.68 36.84 8.09
C GLY A 1062 -33.59 37.90 8.20
N SER A 1063 -32.36 37.46 8.44
CA SER A 1063 -31.14 38.29 8.47
C SER A 1063 -30.01 37.65 7.70
#